data_AF-A0A8W7PZ59-F1
#
_entry.id   AF-A0A8W7PZ59-F1
#
_cell.length_a   1.000
_cell.length_b   1.000
_cell.length_c   1.000
_cell.angle_alpha   90.00
_cell.angle_beta   90.00
_cell.angle_gamma   90.00
#
_symmetry.space_group_name_H-M   'P 1'
#
loop_
_entity.id
_entity.type
_entity.pdbx_description
1 polymer ?
#
loop_
_entity_poly.entity_id
_entity_poly.type
_entity_poly.pdbx_seq_one_letter_code
_entity_poly.pdbx_strand_id
1 'polypeptide(L)'
;MSSTKRITMPRRTQEFEISAPQSSVKKSQARVSRIAQPVRKSSKQSGIGQFGENGRSRSVERGLNALAGLPSTAVKKSLNPPRSSSATPQLRTPHRSVFHHGGLNAENIPSFSIPSTVERERCTVEARPIFDYLAQANVPDLPKEFIERGNIKTMSMKQFLIIVAHLLRQIGGHRYKIGTNFIEDIIKAITELQCPFTVSKSMLKTPSAPHSIQQVVTMLTWLVQLAPVPVTDWAPNYQHVAEFPTPEYTQFFFQSATESFHLWNLKREEEFEAQVERMVDRLVAAKTGGLSQEQVRQRTEQIRQQLEAISVDRSSGQMREQSFDEVQREVVEKQRIVKQLTEETKLLDRQFERQQQEYYLRQDQYYDCESAIQRVKEQLARQQMTAKERDELQAEIAHDRNVVAAKRNAIACLDGESSDYQITLSRLIKQKINLISELNTKLYNFSNAIKPDIEFTPIELSLTCSNYPELERTLLALEQQLTAVFAEYQALQQRLSQQKVRLEQQVSDEQLTIEPLETKIAKQTERLQQLQQRRETVVRELVALGERANERGTLEQRTKELDQRIEQAMEQMASNRKAIVKLTYDKQQLMEDGLERCRQALEERHQKLADLREQVDGCEAIMKQIVDVCAKSNEEEPPC
;
A
#
# COMPACT_ATOMS: atom_id res chain seq x y z
N MET A 1 -36.97 62.54 91.89
CA MET A 1 -36.22 61.46 91.19
C MET A 1 -37.26 60.44 90.74
N SER A 2 -37.94 60.61 89.58
CA SER A 2 -37.54 60.28 88.19
C SER A 2 -37.12 58.79 88.04
N SER A 3 -37.58 57.96 87.10
CA SER A 3 -38.23 58.12 85.79
C SER A 3 -38.88 56.80 85.34
N THR A 4 -40.04 56.91 84.69
CA THR A 4 -40.58 56.18 83.52
C THR A 4 -39.62 55.32 82.68
N LYS A 5 -40.15 54.22 82.07
CA LYS A 5 -39.69 53.74 80.74
C LYS A 5 -40.78 53.01 79.94
N ARG A 6 -40.84 53.37 78.65
CA ARG A 6 -41.74 52.97 77.55
C ARG A 6 -41.47 51.57 77.01
N ILE A 7 -42.49 50.97 76.40
CA ILE A 7 -42.44 49.78 75.54
C ILE A 7 -42.32 50.23 74.07
N THR A 8 -41.37 49.64 73.32
CA THR A 8 -41.26 49.75 71.85
C THR A 8 -40.74 48.43 71.25
N MET A 9 -41.28 48.05 70.08
CA MET A 9 -41.05 46.81 69.31
C MET A 9 -39.66 46.67 68.66
N PRO A 10 -39.35 45.46 68.14
CA PRO A 10 -38.86 45.34 66.77
C PRO A 10 -39.49 44.22 65.91
N ARG A 11 -39.56 44.48 64.59
CA ARG A 11 -39.86 43.58 63.46
C ARG A 11 -38.68 42.62 63.16
N ARG A 12 -38.96 41.36 62.78
CA ARG A 12 -38.25 40.62 61.69
C ARG A 12 -38.85 39.23 61.37
N THR A 13 -38.68 38.80 60.09
CA THR A 13 -38.40 37.42 59.57
C THR A 13 -39.48 36.32 59.67
N GLN A 14 -39.61 35.29 58.80
CA GLN A 14 -38.90 34.77 57.61
C GLN A 14 -39.72 33.59 56.99
N GLU A 15 -39.54 33.34 55.68
CA GLU A 15 -39.37 32.04 54.96
C GLU A 15 -40.57 31.06 54.84
N PHE A 16 -40.86 30.48 53.66
CA PHE A 16 -40.07 29.41 53.00
C PHE A 16 -39.87 29.54 51.47
N GLU A 17 -38.67 29.10 51.05
CA GLU A 17 -38.17 28.86 49.68
C GLU A 17 -38.64 27.52 49.09
N ILE A 18 -38.74 27.43 47.76
CA ILE A 18 -38.30 26.23 46.99
C ILE A 18 -37.56 26.69 45.72
N SER A 19 -36.41 26.06 45.52
CA SER A 19 -35.30 26.42 44.64
C SER A 19 -35.47 25.99 43.17
N ALA A 20 -34.93 26.79 42.25
CA ALA A 20 -34.56 26.40 40.89
C ALA A 20 -33.05 26.06 40.83
N PRO A 21 -32.59 25.09 40.02
CA PRO A 21 -31.18 24.77 39.93
C PRO A 21 -30.43 25.76 39.03
N GLN A 22 -29.18 26.01 39.42
CA GLN A 22 -28.26 26.97 38.85
C GLN A 22 -27.56 26.45 37.59
N SER A 23 -27.26 27.35 36.65
CA SER A 23 -25.99 27.28 35.92
C SER A 23 -25.36 28.67 35.80
N SER A 24 -24.11 28.72 36.18
CA SER A 24 -23.27 29.89 36.35
C SER A 24 -22.55 30.31 35.06
N VAL A 25 -22.03 31.54 35.11
CA VAL A 25 -20.84 32.05 34.39
C VAL A 25 -21.07 33.03 33.21
N LYS A 26 -20.87 34.29 33.59
CA LYS A 26 -20.16 35.43 32.96
C LYS A 26 -20.80 36.24 31.81
N LYS A 27 -20.95 37.53 32.14
CA LYS A 27 -21.28 38.69 31.29
C LYS A 27 -20.27 38.94 30.16
N SER A 28 -20.77 39.46 29.03
CA SER A 28 -20.38 40.78 28.52
C SER A 28 -21.35 41.38 27.48
N GLN A 29 -21.72 42.63 27.76
CA GLN A 29 -21.94 43.79 26.88
C GLN A 29 -23.00 43.82 25.75
N ALA A 30 -23.68 44.98 25.77
CA ALA A 30 -24.69 45.52 24.86
C ALA A 30 -24.39 45.42 23.35
N ARG A 31 -25.43 45.13 22.54
CA ARG A 31 -25.84 45.98 21.40
C ARG A 31 -27.09 45.48 20.65
N VAL A 32 -27.96 46.46 20.35
CA VAL A 32 -28.88 46.61 19.21
C VAL A 32 -29.96 45.55 18.95
N SER A 33 -31.16 45.89 19.41
CA SER A 33 -32.46 45.49 18.85
C SER A 33 -32.63 45.97 17.40
N ARG A 34 -32.96 45.06 16.47
CA ARG A 34 -33.66 45.39 15.23
C ARG A 34 -34.90 44.53 15.07
N ILE A 35 -36.03 45.18 15.32
CA ILE A 35 -37.38 44.75 14.98
C ILE A 35 -37.50 44.75 13.45
N ALA A 36 -37.91 43.63 12.85
CA ALA A 36 -38.38 43.62 11.47
C ALA A 36 -39.91 43.72 11.46
N GLN A 37 -40.42 44.78 10.82
CA GLN A 37 -41.85 44.99 10.61
C GLN A 37 -42.39 44.18 9.42
N PRO A 38 -43.67 43.78 9.45
CA PRO A 38 -44.34 43.15 8.31
C PRO A 38 -44.95 44.20 7.36
N VAL A 39 -44.59 44.15 6.08
CA VAL A 39 -45.23 44.97 5.03
C VAL A 39 -46.40 44.19 4.43
N ARG A 40 -47.62 44.70 4.66
CA ARG A 40 -48.84 44.38 3.90
C ARG A 40 -48.88 45.23 2.62
N LYS A 41 -49.25 44.64 1.47
CA LYS A 41 -50.17 45.12 0.40
C LYS A 41 -50.34 43.94 -0.59
N SER A 42 -51.41 43.66 -1.32
CA SER A 42 -52.85 43.94 -1.34
C SER A 42 -53.37 43.24 -2.61
N SER A 43 -54.56 42.65 -2.52
CA SER A 43 -55.34 41.97 -3.56
C SER A 43 -55.49 42.73 -4.90
N LYS A 44 -55.50 42.00 -6.03
CA LYS A 44 -56.50 42.13 -7.11
C LYS A 44 -56.56 40.89 -8.02
N GLN A 45 -57.71 40.76 -8.68
CA GLN A 45 -58.43 39.54 -9.04
C GLN A 45 -58.34 39.21 -10.54
N SER A 46 -58.62 37.93 -10.86
CA SER A 46 -59.20 37.38 -12.11
C SER A 46 -58.29 37.14 -13.32
N GLY A 47 -58.29 35.89 -13.80
CA GLY A 47 -57.83 35.55 -15.15
C GLY A 47 -57.46 34.08 -15.36
N ILE A 48 -58.41 33.31 -15.85
CA ILE A 48 -58.31 31.95 -16.42
C ILE A 48 -57.09 31.79 -17.35
N GLY A 49 -56.34 30.68 -17.22
CA GLY A 49 -55.35 30.30 -18.23
C GLY A 49 -54.28 29.29 -17.78
N GLN A 50 -54.47 28.06 -18.23
CA GLN A 50 -53.52 26.97 -18.48
C GLN A 50 -52.00 27.22 -18.37
N PHE A 51 -51.34 26.21 -17.78
CA PHE A 51 -49.97 25.73 -18.01
C PHE A 51 -48.78 26.65 -17.66
N GLY A 52 -47.84 26.05 -16.91
CA GLY A 52 -46.64 26.68 -16.40
C GLY A 52 -45.62 27.13 -17.45
N GLU A 53 -45.07 28.31 -17.16
CA GLU A 53 -43.66 28.66 -17.11
C GLU A 53 -42.73 28.32 -18.29
N ASN A 54 -42.51 29.36 -19.11
CA ASN A 54 -41.23 29.73 -19.71
C ASN A 54 -40.73 31.04 -19.04
N GLY A 55 -39.42 31.16 -18.78
CA GLY A 55 -38.72 32.43 -18.50
C GLY A 55 -37.27 32.34 -19.00
N ARG A 56 -36.88 32.95 -20.14
CA ARG A 56 -36.46 34.37 -20.38
C ARG A 56 -35.21 34.78 -19.58
N SER A 57 -34.20 35.51 -20.06
CA SER A 57 -33.76 36.13 -21.33
C SER A 57 -32.47 36.92 -21.02
N ARG A 58 -31.76 37.41 -22.06
CA ARG A 58 -30.73 38.49 -22.11
C ARG A 58 -29.27 38.01 -21.93
N SER A 59 -28.23 38.57 -22.56
CA SER A 59 -28.02 39.57 -23.62
C SER A 59 -26.49 39.79 -23.75
N VAL A 60 -25.97 39.85 -24.98
CA VAL A 60 -24.82 40.67 -25.46
C VAL A 60 -23.36 40.23 -25.20
N GLU A 61 -22.65 40.22 -26.34
CA GLU A 61 -21.23 40.52 -26.64
C GLU A 61 -20.16 39.41 -26.83
N ARG A 62 -19.57 39.47 -28.04
CA ARG A 62 -18.25 39.00 -28.52
C ARG A 62 -17.97 37.50 -28.41
N GLY A 63 -17.60 36.79 -29.47
CA GLY A 63 -17.18 37.13 -30.82
C GLY A 63 -16.44 35.92 -31.39
N LEU A 64 -16.56 35.69 -32.70
CA LEU A 64 -15.55 35.20 -33.64
C LEU A 64 -14.77 33.92 -33.25
N ASN A 65 -14.66 32.83 -34.01
CA ASN A 65 -15.02 32.44 -35.38
C ASN A 65 -14.91 30.88 -35.37
N ALA A 66 -15.80 30.05 -35.92
CA ALA A 66 -16.23 29.96 -37.33
C ALA A 66 -15.04 29.51 -38.23
N LEU A 67 -15.08 28.54 -39.16
CA LEU A 67 -16.10 27.81 -39.92
C LEU A 67 -15.36 26.59 -40.54
N ALA A 68 -15.93 25.39 -40.62
CA ALA A 68 -16.83 24.89 -41.68
C ALA A 68 -16.24 24.89 -43.10
N GLY A 69 -16.41 23.77 -43.80
CA GLY A 69 -16.41 23.76 -45.28
C GLY A 69 -15.82 22.54 -45.97
N LEU A 70 -16.70 21.63 -46.36
CA LEU A 70 -16.72 20.78 -47.57
C LEU A 70 -15.99 21.36 -48.84
N PRO A 71 -15.98 20.69 -50.02
CA PRO A 71 -15.60 19.31 -50.38
C PRO A 71 -14.84 19.22 -51.75
N SER A 72 -14.51 17.99 -52.19
CA SER A 72 -14.45 17.52 -53.60
C SER A 72 -13.30 18.07 -54.50
N THR A 73 -12.47 17.27 -55.20
CA THR A 73 -12.82 16.34 -56.29
C THR A 73 -11.56 15.57 -56.76
N ALA A 74 -11.71 14.25 -56.98
CA ALA A 74 -11.35 13.48 -58.18
C ALA A 74 -9.84 13.26 -58.52
N VAL A 75 -9.34 12.14 -59.06
CA VAL A 75 -9.81 11.21 -60.12
C VAL A 75 -8.90 9.94 -60.15
N LYS A 76 -9.53 8.74 -60.18
CA LYS A 76 -9.26 7.48 -60.96
C LYS A 76 -7.91 6.73 -60.79
N LYS A 77 -7.79 5.38 -60.85
CA LYS A 77 -8.57 4.21 -61.36
C LYS A 77 -7.96 2.93 -60.69
N SER A 78 -8.71 1.98 -60.10
CA SER A 78 -9.38 0.77 -60.69
C SER A 78 -8.37 -0.31 -61.17
N LEU A 79 -8.45 -1.65 -60.98
CA LEU A 79 -9.49 -2.62 -60.59
C LEU A 79 -8.82 -4.03 -60.45
N ASN A 80 -9.03 -4.74 -59.33
CA ASN A 80 -9.51 -6.14 -59.08
C ASN A 80 -9.24 -7.38 -60.01
N PRO A 81 -9.44 -8.64 -59.49
CA PRO A 81 -8.64 -9.89 -59.69
C PRO A 81 -9.36 -11.00 -60.54
N PRO A 82 -9.35 -12.33 -60.25
CA PRO A 82 -8.33 -13.42 -60.15
C PRO A 82 -8.54 -14.58 -61.18
N ARG A 83 -7.65 -15.61 -61.29
CA ARG A 83 -7.99 -17.06 -61.51
C ARG A 83 -6.79 -18.00 -61.77
N SER A 84 -6.91 -19.21 -61.24
CA SER A 84 -6.09 -20.42 -61.44
C SER A 84 -6.35 -21.13 -62.78
N SER A 85 -5.40 -21.95 -63.25
CA SER A 85 -5.63 -23.33 -63.74
C SER A 85 -4.32 -24.11 -63.96
N SER A 86 -4.47 -25.41 -63.80
CA SER A 86 -3.52 -26.53 -63.67
C SER A 86 -2.91 -27.07 -64.98
N ALA A 87 -1.79 -27.79 -64.86
CA ALA A 87 -1.48 -28.97 -65.69
C ALA A 87 -0.60 -29.98 -64.90
N THR A 88 -0.99 -31.26 -64.93
CA THR A 88 -0.24 -32.50 -64.57
C THR A 88 -0.21 -33.40 -65.84
N PRO A 89 0.32 -34.65 -65.92
CA PRO A 89 1.05 -35.52 -64.96
C PRO A 89 2.26 -36.31 -65.57
N GLN A 90 2.94 -37.18 -64.77
CA GLN A 90 3.40 -38.59 -65.06
C GLN A 90 4.47 -38.99 -64.00
N LEU A 91 4.16 -39.80 -62.96
CA LEU A 91 4.13 -41.28 -62.86
C LEU A 91 5.47 -42.03 -63.11
N ARG A 92 6.15 -42.48 -62.03
CA ARG A 92 6.32 -43.91 -61.63
C ARG A 92 7.48 -44.11 -60.62
N THR A 93 7.14 -44.72 -59.48
CA THR A 93 7.98 -45.55 -58.58
C THR A 93 8.37 -46.89 -59.27
N PRO A 94 9.23 -47.81 -58.75
CA PRO A 94 9.49 -48.06 -57.32
C PRO A 94 10.84 -48.73 -56.84
N HIS A 95 10.95 -48.85 -55.50
CA HIS A 95 11.51 -49.95 -54.66
C HIS A 95 13.02 -50.22 -54.41
N ARG A 96 13.33 -50.33 -53.10
CA ARG A 96 14.24 -51.27 -52.36
C ARG A 96 15.77 -51.10 -52.62
N SER A 97 16.72 -51.33 -51.70
CA SER A 97 16.81 -52.04 -50.41
C SER A 97 18.20 -51.84 -49.75
N VAL A 98 18.26 -51.90 -48.40
CA VAL A 98 19.19 -52.72 -47.56
C VAL A 98 20.74 -52.55 -47.67
N PHE A 99 21.32 -52.10 -46.54
CA PHE A 99 22.52 -52.56 -45.79
C PHE A 99 23.83 -53.07 -46.45
N HIS A 100 24.93 -52.63 -45.81
CA HIS A 100 26.17 -53.33 -45.39
C HIS A 100 27.37 -53.60 -46.34
N HIS A 101 28.54 -53.14 -45.84
CA HIS A 101 29.88 -53.77 -45.72
C HIS A 101 30.86 -53.96 -46.90
N GLY A 102 32.13 -53.59 -46.60
CA GLY A 102 33.38 -54.30 -46.97
C GLY A 102 33.93 -53.94 -48.35
N GLY A 103 35.15 -53.40 -48.52
CA GLY A 103 36.44 -54.09 -48.35
C GLY A 103 36.75 -54.92 -49.61
N LEU A 104 37.93 -55.07 -50.21
CA LEU A 104 39.33 -54.71 -49.98
C LEU A 104 40.09 -55.12 -51.27
N ASN A 105 41.25 -54.49 -51.51
CA ASN A 105 42.48 -55.03 -52.14
C ASN A 105 42.56 -55.44 -53.63
N ALA A 106 43.55 -54.85 -54.32
CA ALA A 106 44.80 -55.49 -54.79
C ALA A 106 45.49 -54.57 -55.82
N GLU A 107 46.62 -53.91 -55.50
CA GLU A 107 48.01 -54.38 -55.74
C GLU A 107 48.39 -54.45 -57.23
N ASN A 108 49.19 -53.50 -57.75
CA ASN A 108 50.66 -53.51 -57.90
C ASN A 108 51.03 -53.77 -59.39
N ILE A 109 51.86 -53.05 -60.15
CA ILE A 109 52.76 -51.87 -60.07
C ILE A 109 52.91 -51.38 -61.54
N PRO A 110 53.19 -50.09 -61.81
CA PRO A 110 52.79 -49.42 -63.03
C PRO A 110 53.86 -49.35 -64.14
N SER A 111 53.41 -49.49 -65.38
CA SER A 111 54.13 -49.11 -66.59
C SER A 111 54.11 -47.58 -66.77
N PHE A 112 55.28 -46.98 -67.01
CA PHE A 112 55.47 -45.54 -67.28
C PHE A 112 54.45 -45.01 -68.31
N SER A 113 53.47 -44.24 -67.84
CA SER A 113 52.48 -43.55 -68.66
C SER A 113 52.74 -42.05 -68.67
N ILE A 114 52.67 -41.47 -69.86
CA ILE A 114 52.57 -40.03 -70.11
C ILE A 114 51.54 -39.42 -69.12
N PRO A 115 51.86 -38.33 -68.37
CA PRO A 115 50.99 -37.87 -67.29
C PRO A 115 49.60 -37.52 -67.82
N SER A 116 48.62 -38.32 -67.39
CA SER A 116 47.20 -38.11 -67.66
C SER A 116 46.77 -36.74 -67.16
N THR A 117 45.80 -36.11 -67.82
CA THR A 117 45.25 -34.79 -67.44
C THR A 117 44.79 -34.77 -65.97
N VAL A 118 44.40 -35.93 -65.43
CA VAL A 118 44.00 -36.12 -64.02
C VAL A 118 45.15 -35.95 -63.03
N GLU A 119 46.36 -36.45 -63.32
CA GLU A 119 47.55 -36.24 -62.45
C GLU A 119 48.01 -34.78 -62.47
N ARG A 120 47.80 -34.12 -63.62
CA ARG A 120 48.13 -32.70 -63.81
C ARG A 120 47.27 -31.78 -62.94
N GLU A 121 46.02 -32.17 -62.66
CA GLU A 121 45.09 -31.48 -61.74
C GLU A 121 45.34 -31.84 -60.27
N ARG A 122 45.77 -33.07 -59.94
CA ARG A 122 46.12 -33.46 -58.56
C ARG A 122 47.28 -32.65 -57.97
N CYS A 123 48.35 -32.45 -58.76
CA CYS A 123 49.52 -31.66 -58.33
C CYS A 123 49.15 -30.21 -57.93
N THR A 124 48.15 -29.61 -58.58
CA THR A 124 47.66 -28.26 -58.24
C THR A 124 46.78 -28.24 -56.98
N VAL A 125 46.12 -29.33 -56.63
CA VAL A 125 45.34 -29.45 -55.39
C VAL A 125 46.27 -29.71 -54.20
N GLU A 126 47.26 -30.59 -54.35
CA GLU A 126 48.23 -30.93 -53.30
C GLU A 126 49.19 -29.78 -52.98
N ALA A 127 49.41 -28.84 -53.91
CA ALA A 127 50.23 -27.67 -53.65
C ALA A 127 49.50 -26.55 -52.88
N ARG A 128 48.16 -26.60 -52.73
CA ARG A 128 47.39 -25.54 -52.05
C ARG A 128 47.80 -25.31 -50.59
N PRO A 129 47.98 -26.35 -49.74
CA PRO A 129 48.40 -26.16 -48.35
C PRO A 129 49.75 -25.45 -48.22
N ILE A 130 50.65 -25.65 -49.19
CA ILE A 130 51.94 -24.96 -49.23
C ILE A 130 51.72 -23.46 -49.42
N PHE A 131 50.87 -23.06 -50.37
CA PHE A 131 50.58 -21.64 -50.61
C PHE A 131 49.79 -21.00 -49.46
N ASP A 132 48.85 -21.74 -48.85
CA ASP A 132 48.11 -21.27 -47.68
C ASP A 132 49.05 -20.98 -46.49
N TYR A 133 50.02 -21.87 -46.25
CA TYR A 133 51.07 -21.65 -45.24
C TYR A 133 51.95 -20.45 -45.59
N LEU A 134 52.43 -20.35 -46.85
CA LEU A 134 53.30 -19.27 -47.27
C LEU A 134 52.62 -17.90 -47.20
N ALA A 135 51.31 -17.83 -47.46
CA ALA A 135 50.51 -16.61 -47.30
C ALA A 135 50.40 -16.19 -45.82
N GLN A 136 50.22 -17.15 -44.91
CA GLN A 136 50.15 -16.89 -43.46
C GLN A 136 51.52 -16.53 -42.87
N ALA A 137 52.59 -17.20 -43.31
CA ALA A 137 53.93 -17.06 -42.75
C ALA A 137 54.68 -15.79 -43.21
N ASN A 138 54.13 -15.04 -44.17
CA ASN A 138 54.68 -13.79 -44.72
C ASN A 138 56.20 -13.87 -44.98
N VAL A 139 56.60 -14.87 -45.79
CA VAL A 139 58.01 -15.22 -46.01
C VAL A 139 58.79 -14.05 -46.63
N PRO A 140 59.85 -13.54 -45.97
CA PRO A 140 60.66 -12.45 -46.51
C PRO A 140 61.35 -12.89 -47.82
N ASP A 141 61.46 -11.95 -48.77
CA ASP A 141 62.06 -12.13 -50.10
C ASP A 141 61.34 -13.07 -51.09
N LEU A 142 60.19 -13.63 -50.72
CA LEU A 142 59.32 -14.37 -51.64
C LEU A 142 58.33 -13.39 -52.32
N PRO A 143 58.27 -13.31 -53.67
CA PRO A 143 57.37 -12.39 -54.36
C PRO A 143 55.89 -12.69 -54.05
N LYS A 144 55.13 -11.70 -53.59
CA LYS A 144 53.69 -11.85 -53.25
C LYS A 144 52.85 -12.32 -54.45
N GLU A 145 53.17 -11.85 -55.65
CA GLU A 145 52.52 -12.30 -56.90
C GLU A 145 52.66 -13.81 -57.14
N PHE A 146 53.74 -14.44 -56.68
CA PHE A 146 53.91 -15.88 -56.83
C PHE A 146 52.95 -16.65 -55.90
N ILE A 147 52.77 -16.14 -54.67
CA ILE A 147 51.85 -16.72 -53.69
C ILE A 147 50.40 -16.58 -54.17
N GLU A 148 50.02 -15.40 -54.67
CA GLU A 148 48.67 -15.11 -55.19
C GLU A 148 48.32 -15.93 -56.44
N ARG A 149 49.30 -16.20 -57.32
CA ARG A 149 49.08 -17.04 -58.51
C ARG A 149 48.87 -18.53 -58.18
N GLY A 150 49.32 -18.99 -57.01
CA GLY A 150 49.09 -20.36 -56.53
C GLY A 150 49.58 -21.48 -57.45
N ASN A 151 50.58 -21.23 -58.30
CA ASN A 151 51.05 -22.19 -59.30
C ASN A 151 52.52 -22.61 -59.06
N ILE A 152 52.70 -23.78 -58.45
CA ILE A 152 54.02 -24.34 -58.10
C ILE A 152 54.83 -24.76 -59.34
N LYS A 153 54.18 -25.03 -60.49
CA LYS A 153 54.87 -25.54 -61.70
C LYS A 153 55.77 -24.50 -62.35
N THR A 154 55.49 -23.22 -62.13
CA THR A 154 56.31 -22.10 -62.64
C THR A 154 57.29 -21.56 -61.60
N MET A 155 57.55 -22.30 -60.51
CA MET A 155 58.49 -21.90 -59.47
C MET A 155 59.92 -21.82 -60.02
N SER A 156 60.62 -20.73 -59.72
CA SER A 156 62.06 -20.60 -59.99
C SER A 156 62.90 -21.30 -58.93
N MET A 157 64.15 -21.66 -59.26
CA MET A 157 65.09 -22.24 -58.29
C MET A 157 65.30 -21.33 -57.07
N LYS A 158 65.33 -20.00 -57.27
CA LYS A 158 65.47 -19.03 -56.18
C LYS A 158 64.28 -19.09 -55.22
N GLN A 159 63.05 -19.14 -55.75
CA GLN A 159 61.84 -19.27 -54.94
C GLN A 159 61.82 -20.60 -54.18
N PHE A 160 62.21 -21.70 -54.82
CA PHE A 160 62.35 -23.00 -54.16
C PHE A 160 63.30 -22.95 -52.95
N LEU A 161 64.50 -22.38 -53.13
CA LEU A 161 65.47 -22.27 -52.03
C LEU A 161 64.98 -21.38 -50.89
N ILE A 162 64.30 -20.27 -51.19
CA ILE A 162 63.71 -19.39 -50.17
C ILE A 162 62.65 -20.16 -49.36
N ILE A 163 61.78 -20.91 -50.04
CA ILE A 163 60.73 -21.71 -49.37
C ILE A 163 61.35 -22.78 -48.47
N VAL A 164 62.30 -23.57 -48.98
CA VAL A 164 62.94 -24.64 -48.20
C VAL A 164 63.75 -24.08 -47.04
N ALA A 165 64.52 -23.00 -47.26
CA ALA A 165 65.28 -22.33 -46.20
C ALA A 165 64.36 -21.81 -45.09
N HIS A 166 63.22 -21.22 -45.46
CA HIS A 166 62.24 -20.75 -44.51
C HIS A 166 61.69 -21.91 -43.67
N LEU A 167 61.20 -22.98 -44.31
CA LEU A 167 60.59 -24.12 -43.61
C LEU A 167 61.59 -24.81 -42.67
N LEU A 168 62.81 -25.07 -43.13
CA LEU A 168 63.85 -25.69 -42.28
C LEU A 168 64.23 -24.80 -41.10
N ARG A 169 64.24 -23.47 -41.28
CA ARG A 169 64.47 -22.53 -40.17
C ARG A 169 63.34 -22.56 -39.15
N GLN A 170 62.09 -22.70 -39.57
CA GLN A 170 60.97 -22.79 -38.63
C GLN A 170 61.00 -24.10 -37.82
N ILE A 171 61.40 -25.21 -38.44
CA ILE A 171 61.48 -26.52 -37.78
C ILE A 171 62.69 -26.59 -36.84
N GLY A 172 63.87 -26.19 -37.32
CA GLY A 172 65.14 -26.42 -36.63
C GLY A 172 65.79 -25.19 -36.03
N GLY A 173 65.20 -24.01 -36.17
CA GLY A 173 65.81 -22.74 -35.79
C GLY A 173 67.10 -22.49 -36.56
N HIS A 174 68.19 -22.21 -35.83
CA HIS A 174 69.49 -21.90 -36.42
C HIS A 174 70.31 -23.14 -36.80
N ARG A 175 69.78 -24.35 -36.57
CA ARG A 175 70.48 -25.62 -36.83
C ARG A 175 70.61 -25.94 -38.32
N TYR A 176 69.60 -25.60 -39.12
CA TYR A 176 69.57 -25.88 -40.56
C TYR A 176 69.79 -24.60 -41.35
N LYS A 177 71.05 -24.28 -41.66
CA LYS A 177 71.43 -23.17 -42.53
C LYS A 177 71.79 -23.69 -43.90
N ILE A 178 71.15 -23.15 -44.95
CA ILE A 178 71.43 -23.50 -46.34
C ILE A 178 72.55 -22.58 -46.85
N GLY A 179 73.72 -23.16 -47.14
CA GLY A 179 74.88 -22.45 -47.68
C GLY A 179 74.97 -22.52 -49.20
N THR A 180 76.18 -22.34 -49.73
CA THR A 180 76.48 -22.44 -51.17
C THR A 180 76.27 -23.86 -51.72
N ASN A 181 76.40 -24.89 -50.87
CA ASN A 181 76.20 -26.31 -51.21
C ASN A 181 74.79 -26.80 -50.82
N PHE A 182 73.77 -26.05 -51.23
CA PHE A 182 72.38 -26.26 -50.80
C PHE A 182 71.83 -27.68 -50.98
N ILE A 183 72.30 -28.44 -51.98
CA ILE A 183 71.83 -29.82 -52.22
C ILE A 183 72.20 -30.74 -51.06
N GLU A 184 73.47 -30.70 -50.61
CA GLU A 184 73.93 -31.55 -49.51
C GLU A 184 73.34 -31.09 -48.17
N ASP A 185 73.21 -29.76 -47.99
CA ASP A 185 72.59 -29.19 -46.77
C ASP A 185 71.12 -29.60 -46.64
N ILE A 186 70.36 -29.56 -47.74
CA ILE A 186 68.96 -29.99 -47.77
C ILE A 186 68.84 -31.50 -47.55
N ILE A 187 69.67 -32.32 -48.20
CA ILE A 187 69.65 -33.79 -48.01
C ILE A 187 69.99 -34.15 -46.56
N LYS A 188 71.01 -33.52 -45.98
CA LYS A 188 71.39 -33.73 -44.58
C LYS A 188 70.24 -33.36 -43.65
N ALA A 189 69.64 -32.18 -43.82
CA ALA A 189 68.52 -31.75 -42.99
C ALA A 189 67.32 -32.70 -43.10
N ILE A 190 66.95 -33.11 -44.32
CA ILE A 190 65.82 -34.03 -44.56
C ILE A 190 66.10 -35.43 -44.00
N THR A 191 67.36 -35.88 -44.01
CA THR A 191 67.77 -37.16 -43.43
C THR A 191 67.74 -37.12 -41.90
N GLU A 192 68.24 -36.04 -41.29
CA GLU A 192 68.16 -35.84 -39.83
C GLU A 192 66.71 -35.70 -39.35
N LEU A 193 65.85 -35.07 -40.14
CA LEU A 193 64.41 -34.99 -39.88
C LEU A 193 63.66 -36.30 -40.20
N GLN A 194 64.37 -37.35 -40.61
CA GLN A 194 63.81 -38.67 -40.93
C GLN A 194 62.64 -38.61 -41.92
N CYS A 195 62.82 -37.89 -43.03
CA CYS A 195 61.78 -37.78 -44.06
C CYS A 195 61.38 -39.16 -44.61
N PRO A 196 60.08 -39.50 -44.60
CA PRO A 196 59.61 -40.81 -45.04
C PRO A 196 59.65 -40.99 -46.56
N PHE A 197 59.94 -39.93 -47.32
CA PHE A 197 59.98 -39.93 -48.78
C PHE A 197 61.41 -39.88 -49.31
N THR A 198 61.66 -40.57 -50.43
CA THR A 198 62.97 -40.57 -51.08
C THR A 198 63.24 -39.22 -51.76
N VAL A 199 64.19 -38.44 -51.24
CA VAL A 199 64.64 -37.19 -51.84
C VAL A 199 65.94 -37.41 -52.59
N SER A 200 65.93 -37.25 -53.92
CA SER A 200 67.10 -37.47 -54.78
C SER A 200 67.86 -36.18 -55.10
N LYS A 201 69.16 -36.29 -55.41
CA LYS A 201 69.97 -35.11 -55.82
C LYS A 201 69.44 -34.46 -57.11
N SER A 202 68.83 -35.23 -58.02
CA SER A 202 68.30 -34.73 -59.29
C SER A 202 67.05 -33.87 -59.11
N MET A 203 66.13 -34.23 -58.20
CA MET A 203 64.94 -33.42 -57.93
C MET A 203 65.28 -32.06 -57.32
N LEU A 204 66.32 -31.97 -56.47
CA LEU A 204 66.77 -30.70 -55.89
C LEU A 204 67.50 -29.79 -56.90
N LYS A 205 68.10 -30.36 -57.95
CA LYS A 205 68.73 -29.58 -59.05
C LYS A 205 67.70 -29.00 -60.02
N THR A 206 66.57 -29.65 -60.19
CA THR A 206 65.54 -29.26 -61.15
C THR A 206 64.15 -29.38 -60.53
N PRO A 207 63.81 -28.54 -59.54
CA PRO A 207 62.60 -28.73 -58.73
C PRO A 207 61.29 -28.55 -59.51
N SER A 208 61.33 -27.86 -60.64
CA SER A 208 60.15 -27.54 -61.46
C SER A 208 60.02 -28.42 -62.71
N ALA A 209 60.91 -29.41 -62.89
CA ALA A 209 60.82 -30.30 -64.03
C ALA A 209 59.59 -31.23 -63.91
N PRO A 210 58.92 -31.59 -65.02
CA PRO A 210 57.68 -32.37 -64.97
C PRO A 210 57.79 -33.71 -64.23
N HIS A 211 58.98 -34.31 -64.20
CA HIS A 211 59.23 -35.61 -63.57
C HIS A 211 59.64 -35.53 -62.09
N SER A 212 59.99 -34.34 -61.58
CA SER A 212 60.47 -34.13 -60.19
C SER A 212 59.51 -33.28 -59.36
N ILE A 213 58.71 -32.41 -60.00
CA ILE A 213 57.84 -31.44 -59.31
C ILE A 213 56.87 -32.10 -58.33
N GLN A 214 56.34 -33.27 -58.67
CA GLN A 214 55.41 -33.99 -57.80
C GLN A 214 56.10 -34.41 -56.49
N GLN A 215 57.32 -34.95 -56.57
CA GLN A 215 58.10 -35.33 -55.39
C GLN A 215 58.50 -34.10 -54.56
N VAL A 216 58.79 -32.97 -55.22
CA VAL A 216 59.08 -31.70 -54.56
C VAL A 216 57.86 -31.17 -53.80
N VAL A 217 56.67 -31.23 -54.41
CA VAL A 217 55.42 -30.83 -53.75
C VAL A 217 55.14 -31.71 -52.54
N THR A 218 55.32 -33.03 -52.63
CA THR A 218 55.17 -33.93 -51.48
C THR A 218 56.15 -33.59 -50.35
N MET A 219 57.42 -33.37 -50.69
CA MET A 219 58.45 -32.98 -49.72
C MET A 219 58.12 -31.64 -49.05
N LEU A 220 57.72 -30.63 -49.83
CA LEU A 220 57.35 -29.31 -49.29
C LEU A 220 56.08 -29.38 -48.44
N THR A 221 55.09 -30.17 -48.83
CA THR A 221 53.86 -30.38 -48.04
C THR A 221 54.19 -31.02 -46.69
N TRP A 222 55.07 -32.02 -46.69
CA TRP A 222 55.55 -32.65 -45.46
C TRP A 222 56.34 -31.67 -44.58
N LEU A 223 57.23 -30.87 -45.16
CA LEU A 223 57.95 -29.83 -44.42
C LEU A 223 57.00 -28.76 -43.84
N VAL A 224 55.93 -28.40 -44.56
CA VAL A 224 54.89 -27.48 -44.06
C VAL A 224 54.13 -28.11 -42.88
N GLN A 225 53.86 -29.41 -42.90
CA GLN A 225 53.22 -30.11 -41.77
C GLN A 225 54.11 -30.13 -40.51
N LEU A 226 55.43 -30.13 -40.69
CA LEU A 226 56.38 -30.08 -39.58
C LEU A 226 56.68 -28.65 -39.12
N ALA A 227 56.58 -27.67 -40.01
CA ALA A 227 56.83 -26.28 -39.69
C ALA A 227 55.65 -25.75 -38.85
N PRO A 228 55.87 -25.29 -37.60
CA PRO A 228 54.81 -24.72 -36.80
C PRO A 228 54.20 -23.51 -37.54
N VAL A 229 52.87 -23.37 -37.48
CA VAL A 229 52.18 -22.15 -37.90
C VAL A 229 52.77 -21.01 -37.05
N PRO A 230 53.20 -19.88 -37.64
CA PRO A 230 53.78 -18.79 -36.88
C PRO A 230 52.71 -18.15 -35.98
N VAL A 231 52.58 -18.67 -34.77
CA VAL A 231 51.79 -18.07 -33.69
C VAL A 231 52.71 -17.10 -32.96
N THR A 232 52.28 -15.84 -32.87
CA THR A 232 53.06 -14.71 -32.32
C THR A 232 53.43 -14.87 -30.84
N ASP A 233 52.83 -15.81 -30.12
CA ASP A 233 53.08 -16.02 -28.69
C ASP A 233 53.67 -17.41 -28.42
N TRP A 234 55.00 -17.53 -28.48
CA TRP A 234 55.69 -18.66 -27.83
C TRP A 234 55.78 -18.38 -26.33
N ALA A 235 54.63 -18.27 -25.66
CA ALA A 235 54.57 -18.39 -24.22
C ALA A 235 54.63 -19.90 -23.90
N PRO A 236 55.63 -20.39 -23.15
CA PRO A 236 55.62 -21.76 -22.68
C PRO A 236 54.31 -21.98 -21.93
N ASN A 237 53.52 -22.97 -22.35
CA ASN A 237 52.28 -23.29 -21.67
C ASN A 237 52.64 -23.99 -20.36
N TYR A 238 52.92 -23.23 -19.31
CA TYR A 238 53.29 -23.76 -18.01
C TYR A 238 52.08 -24.50 -17.43
N GLN A 239 52.14 -25.83 -17.43
CA GLN A 239 51.13 -26.63 -16.75
C GLN A 239 51.18 -26.30 -15.26
N HIS A 240 50.00 -26.06 -14.68
CA HIS A 240 49.89 -25.76 -13.26
C HIS A 240 50.41 -26.95 -12.43
N VAL A 241 51.40 -26.68 -11.57
CA VAL A 241 51.90 -27.66 -10.62
C VAL A 241 51.03 -27.61 -9.38
N ALA A 242 50.43 -28.74 -8.99
CA ALA A 242 49.48 -28.81 -7.86
C ALA A 242 50.06 -28.34 -6.51
N GLU A 243 51.38 -28.35 -6.36
CA GLU A 243 52.08 -27.85 -5.17
C GLU A 243 52.04 -26.31 -5.09
N PHE A 244 51.93 -25.63 -6.22
CA PHE A 244 51.86 -24.18 -6.29
C PHE A 244 50.45 -23.66 -6.02
N PRO A 245 50.32 -22.48 -5.39
CA PRO A 245 49.03 -21.97 -4.96
C PRO A 245 48.11 -21.59 -6.12
N THR A 246 48.65 -21.09 -7.23
CA THR A 246 47.86 -20.65 -8.39
C THR A 246 48.59 -20.89 -9.71
N PRO A 247 47.87 -21.01 -10.85
CA PRO A 247 48.50 -21.11 -12.16
C PRO A 247 49.33 -19.86 -12.50
N GLU A 248 48.91 -18.67 -12.05
CA GLU A 248 49.67 -17.42 -12.23
C GLU A 248 50.99 -17.44 -11.46
N TYR A 249 51.01 -18.01 -10.24
CA TYR A 249 52.25 -18.21 -9.51
C TYR A 249 53.16 -19.21 -10.23
N THR A 250 52.57 -20.25 -10.84
CA THR A 250 53.35 -21.25 -11.60
C THR A 250 54.08 -20.60 -12.77
N GLN A 251 53.37 -19.79 -13.57
CA GLN A 251 53.96 -19.03 -14.66
C GLN A 251 55.04 -18.07 -14.16
N PHE A 252 54.74 -17.31 -13.11
CA PHE A 252 55.70 -16.38 -12.50
C PHE A 252 56.96 -17.11 -12.00
N PHE A 253 56.79 -18.23 -11.29
CA PHE A 253 57.91 -19.01 -10.76
C PHE A 253 58.85 -19.45 -11.87
N PHE A 254 58.33 -20.03 -12.96
CA PHE A 254 59.19 -20.50 -14.05
C PHE A 254 59.86 -19.36 -14.82
N GLN A 255 59.17 -18.25 -15.03
CA GLN A 255 59.77 -17.04 -15.62
C GLN A 255 60.89 -16.51 -14.73
N SER A 256 60.60 -16.28 -13.45
CA SER A 256 61.57 -15.80 -12.47
C SER A 256 62.72 -16.78 -12.25
N ALA A 257 62.49 -18.10 -12.30
CA ALA A 257 63.54 -19.10 -12.21
C ALA A 257 64.47 -19.07 -13.44
N THR A 258 63.92 -18.85 -14.63
CA THR A 258 64.71 -18.68 -15.86
C THR A 258 65.56 -17.42 -15.79
N GLU A 259 64.98 -16.30 -15.34
CA GLU A 259 65.69 -15.04 -15.09
C GLU A 259 66.77 -15.22 -14.01
N SER A 260 66.45 -15.87 -12.89
CA SER A 260 67.39 -16.18 -11.82
C SER A 260 68.54 -17.04 -12.31
N PHE A 261 68.28 -18.04 -13.17
CA PHE A 261 69.34 -18.84 -13.79
C PHE A 261 70.23 -18.01 -14.72
N HIS A 262 69.68 -17.03 -15.45
CA HIS A 262 70.47 -16.08 -16.22
C HIS A 262 71.32 -15.17 -15.33
N LEU A 263 70.75 -14.63 -14.24
CA LEU A 263 71.47 -13.80 -13.26
C LEU A 263 72.61 -14.57 -12.58
N TRP A 264 72.35 -15.84 -12.24
CA TRP A 264 73.35 -16.76 -11.69
C TRP A 264 74.49 -17.01 -12.69
N ASN A 265 74.18 -17.31 -13.96
CA ASN A 265 75.21 -17.49 -15.00
C ASN A 265 76.05 -16.22 -15.23
N LEU A 266 75.46 -15.04 -15.04
CA LEU A 266 76.13 -13.74 -15.12
C LEU A 266 76.88 -13.36 -13.83
N LYS A 267 76.88 -14.23 -12.80
CA LYS A 267 77.49 -14.03 -11.48
C LYS A 267 76.99 -12.77 -10.76
N ARG A 268 75.72 -12.41 -10.94
CA ARG A 268 75.08 -11.30 -10.23
C ARG A 268 74.34 -11.81 -9.00
N GLU A 269 75.09 -12.10 -7.94
CA GLU A 269 74.59 -12.77 -6.74
C GLU A 269 73.55 -11.93 -5.97
N GLU A 270 73.77 -10.62 -5.79
CA GLU A 270 72.81 -9.73 -5.11
C GLU A 270 71.47 -9.64 -5.84
N GLU A 271 71.49 -9.51 -7.18
CA GLU A 271 70.27 -9.46 -8.00
C GLU A 271 69.54 -10.81 -8.00
N PHE A 272 70.30 -11.91 -7.95
CA PHE A 272 69.77 -13.26 -7.81
C PHE A 272 69.10 -13.47 -6.45
N GLU A 273 69.75 -13.10 -5.35
CA GLU A 273 69.19 -13.19 -3.99
C GLU A 273 67.90 -12.36 -3.87
N ALA A 274 67.91 -11.12 -4.35
CA ALA A 274 66.73 -10.28 -4.34
C ALA A 274 65.57 -10.86 -5.18
N GLN A 275 65.88 -11.55 -6.29
CA GLN A 275 64.88 -12.21 -7.10
C GLN A 275 64.31 -13.46 -6.40
N VAL A 276 65.16 -14.23 -5.70
CA VAL A 276 64.73 -15.37 -4.89
C VAL A 276 63.84 -14.91 -3.73
N GLU A 277 64.21 -13.83 -3.03
CA GLU A 277 63.36 -13.26 -1.97
C GLU A 277 62.00 -12.84 -2.49
N ARG A 278 61.92 -12.17 -3.65
CA ARG A 278 60.63 -11.85 -4.30
C ARG A 278 59.81 -13.08 -4.63
N MET A 279 60.46 -14.16 -5.09
CA MET A 279 59.78 -15.44 -5.38
C MET A 279 59.19 -16.06 -4.11
N VAL A 280 59.93 -16.02 -3.01
CA VAL A 280 59.49 -16.51 -1.70
C VAL A 280 58.38 -15.65 -1.12
N ASP A 281 58.51 -14.33 -1.14
CA ASP A 281 57.49 -13.42 -0.64
C ASP A 281 56.17 -13.57 -1.40
N ARG A 282 56.22 -13.75 -2.72
CA ARG A 282 55.00 -13.97 -3.51
C ARG A 282 54.35 -15.32 -3.21
N LEU A 283 55.13 -16.36 -2.90
CA LEU A 283 54.61 -17.65 -2.45
C LEU A 283 53.91 -17.52 -1.10
N VAL A 284 54.58 -16.85 -0.15
CA VAL A 284 54.06 -16.62 1.19
C VAL A 284 52.79 -15.77 1.11
N ALA A 285 52.79 -14.70 0.33
CA ALA A 285 51.62 -13.85 0.13
C ALA A 285 50.43 -14.63 -0.44
N ALA A 286 50.65 -15.49 -1.43
CA ALA A 286 49.59 -16.31 -2.01
C ALA A 286 49.00 -17.34 -1.02
N LYS A 287 49.82 -17.90 -0.13
CA LYS A 287 49.37 -18.88 0.89
C LYS A 287 48.78 -18.22 2.15
N THR A 288 49.16 -16.98 2.46
CA THR A 288 48.79 -16.28 3.71
C THR A 288 47.84 -15.09 3.52
N GLY A 289 47.37 -14.85 2.29
CA GLY A 289 46.43 -13.77 1.99
C GLY A 289 47.07 -12.38 1.90
N GLY A 290 48.35 -12.30 1.53
CA GLY A 290 49.05 -11.04 1.24
C GLY A 290 50.16 -10.64 2.21
N LEU A 291 50.56 -11.49 3.15
CA LEU A 291 51.66 -11.20 4.07
C LEU A 291 53.02 -11.53 3.44
N SER A 292 54.06 -10.76 3.78
CA SER A 292 55.45 -11.10 3.42
C SER A 292 56.02 -12.16 4.37
N GLN A 293 57.11 -12.81 3.97
CA GLN A 293 57.79 -13.81 4.80
C GLN A 293 58.17 -13.26 6.18
N GLU A 294 58.64 -12.01 6.22
CA GLU A 294 59.04 -11.34 7.45
C GLU A 294 57.85 -11.02 8.35
N GLN A 295 56.72 -10.57 7.80
CA GLN A 295 55.50 -10.32 8.55
C GLN A 295 54.93 -11.62 9.16
N VAL A 296 55.01 -12.73 8.42
CA VAL A 296 54.60 -14.05 8.93
C VAL A 296 55.50 -14.49 10.08
N ARG A 297 56.82 -14.30 9.98
CA ARG A 297 57.76 -14.61 11.08
C ARG A 297 57.45 -13.78 12.33
N GLN A 298 57.28 -12.47 12.18
CA GLN A 298 56.96 -11.57 13.29
C GLN A 298 55.64 -11.95 13.98
N ARG A 299 54.61 -12.28 13.20
CA ARG A 299 53.32 -12.71 13.74
C ARG A 299 53.40 -14.08 14.42
N THR A 300 54.19 -15.00 13.86
CA THR A 300 54.45 -16.30 14.48
C THR A 300 55.14 -16.13 15.82
N GLU A 301 56.09 -15.19 15.92
CA GLU A 301 56.79 -14.90 17.17
C GLU A 301 55.88 -14.23 18.21
N GLN A 302 55.02 -13.28 17.79
CA GLN A 302 53.99 -12.72 18.66
C GLN A 302 53.03 -13.78 19.19
N ILE A 303 52.60 -14.71 18.34
CA ILE A 303 51.73 -15.82 18.75
C ILE A 303 52.45 -16.76 19.71
N ARG A 304 53.75 -17.04 19.49
CA ARG A 304 54.56 -17.81 20.44
C ARG A 304 54.63 -17.11 21.80
N GLN A 305 54.93 -15.82 21.84
CA GLN A 305 54.97 -15.04 23.07
C GLN A 305 53.61 -15.02 23.78
N GLN A 306 52.51 -14.90 23.04
CA GLN A 306 51.14 -15.00 23.60
C GLN A 306 50.85 -16.40 24.15
N LEU A 307 51.25 -17.46 23.45
CA LEU A 307 51.09 -18.84 23.92
C LEU A 307 51.94 -19.11 25.16
N GLU A 308 53.13 -18.54 25.25
CA GLU A 308 54.01 -18.65 26.41
C GLU A 308 53.40 -17.94 27.62
N ALA A 309 52.85 -16.73 27.45
CA ALA A 309 52.08 -16.04 28.48
C ALA A 309 50.84 -16.84 28.94
N ILE A 310 50.08 -17.42 28.00
CA ILE A 310 48.93 -18.29 28.29
C ILE A 310 49.38 -19.59 28.99
N SER A 311 50.59 -20.09 28.70
CA SER A 311 51.13 -21.30 29.34
C SER A 311 51.54 -21.07 30.79
N VAL A 312 52.06 -19.87 31.11
CA VAL A 312 52.31 -19.43 32.48
C VAL A 312 50.99 -19.26 33.24
N ASP A 313 49.96 -18.67 32.61
CA ASP A 313 48.61 -18.60 33.18
C ASP A 313 47.94 -19.98 33.33
N ARG A 314 48.21 -20.95 32.45
CA ARG A 314 47.72 -22.34 32.56
C ARG A 314 48.25 -23.06 33.80
N SER A 315 49.44 -22.72 34.28
CA SER A 315 49.98 -23.27 35.53
C SER A 315 49.25 -22.76 36.78
N SER A 316 48.43 -21.70 36.66
CA SER A 316 47.64 -21.13 37.75
C SER A 316 46.23 -21.75 37.93
N GLY A 317 45.77 -22.62 37.02
CA GLY A 317 44.51 -23.40 37.16
C GLY A 317 43.18 -22.61 37.14
N GLN A 318 43.17 -21.31 37.49
CA GLN A 318 41.96 -20.54 37.77
C GLN A 318 41.10 -20.23 36.53
N MET A 319 41.69 -20.03 35.36
CA MET A 319 40.90 -19.65 34.15
C MET A 319 40.12 -20.82 33.52
N ARG A 320 40.52 -22.08 33.74
CA ARG A 320 39.82 -23.23 33.14
C ARG A 320 38.55 -23.60 33.91
N GLU A 321 38.58 -23.49 35.24
CA GLU A 321 37.39 -23.72 36.08
C GLU A 321 36.35 -22.60 35.91
N GLN A 322 36.79 -21.34 35.81
CA GLN A 322 35.87 -20.21 35.54
C GLN A 322 35.16 -20.31 34.18
N SER A 323 35.85 -20.78 33.14
CA SER A 323 35.25 -20.98 31.81
C SER A 323 34.24 -22.13 31.79
N PHE A 324 34.47 -23.21 32.56
CA PHE A 324 33.51 -24.31 32.66
C PHE A 324 32.26 -23.92 33.47
N ASP A 325 32.44 -23.18 34.57
CA ASP A 325 31.34 -22.67 35.39
C ASP A 325 30.46 -21.64 34.65
N GLU A 326 31.05 -20.85 33.77
CA GLU A 326 30.31 -19.89 32.93
C GLU A 326 29.47 -20.60 31.86
N VAL A 327 30.05 -21.60 31.18
CA VAL A 327 29.31 -22.46 30.23
C VAL A 327 28.20 -23.24 30.96
N GLN A 328 28.46 -23.74 32.17
CA GLN A 328 27.46 -24.45 32.96
C GLN A 328 26.30 -23.54 33.40
N ARG A 329 26.59 -22.28 33.80
CA ARG A 329 25.55 -21.28 34.09
C ARG A 329 24.73 -20.94 32.85
N GLU A 330 25.37 -20.78 31.69
CA GLU A 330 24.65 -20.51 30.44
C GLU A 330 23.73 -21.68 30.05
N VAL A 331 24.19 -22.93 30.17
CA VAL A 331 23.37 -24.12 29.90
C VAL A 331 22.14 -24.18 30.80
N VAL A 332 22.29 -23.89 32.10
CA VAL A 332 21.16 -23.88 33.05
C VAL A 332 20.16 -22.76 32.71
N GLU A 333 20.65 -21.58 32.33
CA GLU A 333 19.79 -20.46 31.95
C GLU A 333 19.02 -20.76 30.64
N LYS A 334 19.68 -21.32 29.63
CA LYS A 334 19.03 -21.77 28.39
C LYS A 334 17.99 -22.86 28.67
N GLN A 335 18.27 -23.80 29.58
CA GLN A 335 17.28 -24.82 29.99
C GLN A 335 16.07 -24.20 30.71
N ARG A 336 16.27 -23.16 31.52
CA ARG A 336 15.18 -22.43 32.18
C ARG A 336 14.29 -21.71 31.17
N ILE A 337 14.89 -21.05 30.19
CA ILE A 337 14.17 -20.38 29.09
C ILE A 337 13.38 -21.40 28.27
N VAL A 338 13.96 -22.55 27.93
CA VAL A 338 13.25 -23.63 27.22
C VAL A 338 12.02 -24.08 28.00
N LYS A 339 12.12 -24.27 29.32
CA LYS A 339 10.99 -24.65 30.17
C LYS A 339 9.88 -23.59 30.15
N GLN A 340 10.24 -22.33 30.32
CA GLN A 340 9.28 -21.21 30.25
C GLN A 340 8.56 -21.16 28.90
N LEU A 341 9.30 -21.24 27.79
CA LEU A 341 8.73 -21.24 26.46
C LEU A 341 7.81 -22.45 26.21
N THR A 342 8.14 -23.64 26.74
CA THR A 342 7.23 -24.80 26.64
C THR A 342 5.94 -24.63 27.44
N GLU A 343 5.96 -23.93 28.58
CA GLU A 343 4.75 -23.64 29.36
C GLU A 343 3.87 -22.59 28.67
N GLU A 344 4.49 -21.55 28.11
CA GLU A 344 3.81 -20.53 27.29
C GLU A 344 3.17 -21.15 26.05
N THR A 345 3.89 -22.03 25.35
CA THR A 345 3.37 -22.76 24.18
C THR A 345 2.13 -23.57 24.54
N LYS A 346 2.17 -24.32 25.66
CA LYS A 346 0.99 -25.09 26.14
C LYS A 346 -0.19 -24.20 26.52
N LEU A 347 0.06 -23.02 27.07
CA LEU A 347 -1.01 -22.06 27.40
C LEU A 347 -1.65 -21.48 26.13
N LEU A 348 -0.83 -21.14 25.13
CA LEU A 348 -1.29 -20.66 23.83
C LEU A 348 -2.08 -21.72 23.07
N ASP A 349 -1.63 -22.97 23.05
CA ASP A 349 -2.37 -24.09 22.44
C ASP A 349 -3.77 -24.24 23.05
N ARG A 350 -3.88 -24.19 24.38
CA ARG A 350 -5.18 -24.24 25.07
C ARG A 350 -6.06 -23.01 24.81
N GLN A 351 -5.49 -21.85 24.53
CA GLN A 351 -6.26 -20.67 24.14
C GLN A 351 -6.74 -20.79 22.71
N PHE A 352 -5.89 -21.29 21.81
CA PHE A 352 -6.21 -21.56 20.42
C PHE A 352 -7.36 -22.58 20.29
N GLU A 353 -7.30 -23.71 20.99
CA GLU A 353 -8.38 -24.71 21.00
C GLU A 353 -9.71 -24.12 21.48
N ARG A 354 -9.68 -23.30 22.54
CA ARG A 354 -10.90 -22.63 23.05
C ARG A 354 -11.49 -21.65 22.02
N GLN A 355 -10.65 -20.84 21.39
CA GLN A 355 -11.10 -19.92 20.33
C GLN A 355 -11.62 -20.67 19.11
N GLN A 356 -11.00 -21.79 18.75
CA GLN A 356 -11.44 -22.63 17.65
C GLN A 356 -12.82 -23.24 17.92
N GLN A 357 -13.07 -23.73 19.14
CA GLN A 357 -14.39 -24.23 19.55
C GLN A 357 -15.45 -23.11 19.53
N GLU A 358 -15.11 -21.93 20.04
CA GLU A 358 -16.03 -20.77 20.02
C GLU A 358 -16.34 -20.32 18.59
N TYR A 359 -15.36 -20.37 17.68
CA TYR A 359 -15.54 -20.09 16.27
C TYR A 359 -16.57 -21.02 15.63
N TYR A 360 -16.41 -22.34 15.80
CA TYR A 360 -17.36 -23.31 15.25
C TYR A 360 -18.76 -23.17 15.86
N LEU A 361 -18.86 -22.91 17.17
CA LEU A 361 -20.15 -22.67 17.82
C LEU A 361 -20.86 -21.42 17.25
N ARG A 362 -20.12 -20.32 17.03
CA ARG A 362 -20.69 -19.11 16.41
C ARG A 362 -21.05 -19.30 14.94
N GLN A 363 -20.28 -20.12 14.23
CA GLN A 363 -20.57 -20.47 12.85
C GLN A 363 -21.89 -21.26 12.75
N ASP A 364 -22.13 -22.21 13.65
CA ASP A 364 -23.40 -22.94 13.71
C ASP A 364 -24.58 -21.98 14.02
N GLN A 365 -24.42 -21.10 15.02
CA GLN A 365 -25.43 -20.08 15.35
C GLN A 365 -25.74 -19.14 14.17
N TYR A 366 -24.73 -18.80 13.38
CA TYR A 366 -24.90 -17.99 12.17
C TYR A 366 -25.77 -18.71 11.14
N TYR A 367 -25.48 -19.98 10.86
CA TYR A 367 -26.27 -20.78 9.93
C TYR A 367 -27.71 -20.99 10.43
N ASP A 368 -27.92 -21.14 11.73
CA ASP A 368 -29.25 -21.19 12.34
C ASP A 368 -30.03 -19.89 12.09
N CYS A 369 -29.40 -18.74 12.31
CA CYS A 369 -29.99 -17.43 12.04
C CYS A 369 -30.30 -17.22 10.55
N GLU A 370 -29.38 -17.61 9.67
CA GLU A 370 -29.56 -17.53 8.22
C GLU A 370 -30.75 -18.38 7.77
N SER A 371 -30.88 -19.60 8.31
CA SER A 371 -32.03 -20.48 8.05
C SER A 371 -33.35 -19.87 8.54
N ALA A 372 -33.34 -19.17 9.68
CA ALA A 372 -34.52 -18.50 10.22
C ALA A 372 -34.94 -17.31 9.37
N ILE A 373 -33.97 -16.50 8.91
CA ILE A 373 -34.20 -15.39 7.98
C ILE A 373 -34.79 -15.92 6.68
N GLN A 374 -34.24 -17.01 6.13
CA GLN A 374 -34.75 -17.60 4.89
C GLN A 374 -36.18 -18.08 5.05
N ARG A 375 -36.51 -18.74 6.17
CA ARG A 375 -37.89 -19.15 6.49
C ARG A 375 -38.85 -17.96 6.56
N VAL A 376 -38.44 -16.85 7.20
CA VAL A 376 -39.27 -15.64 7.27
C VAL A 376 -39.44 -15.00 5.90
N LYS A 377 -38.39 -14.94 5.08
CA LYS A 377 -38.47 -14.45 3.69
C LYS A 377 -39.43 -15.30 2.85
N GLU A 378 -39.40 -16.61 3.00
CA GLU A 378 -40.35 -17.50 2.34
C GLU A 378 -41.78 -17.30 2.83
N GLN A 379 -41.98 -17.13 4.14
CA GLN A 379 -43.31 -16.80 4.69
C GLN A 379 -43.84 -15.48 4.13
N LEU A 380 -43.00 -14.46 4.04
CA LEU A 380 -43.35 -13.16 3.46
C LEU A 380 -43.63 -13.27 1.96
N ALA A 381 -42.85 -14.06 1.21
CA ALA A 381 -43.08 -14.30 -0.21
C ALA A 381 -44.38 -15.09 -0.48
N ARG A 382 -44.80 -15.94 0.47
CA ARG A 382 -46.06 -16.69 0.43
C ARG A 382 -47.27 -15.84 0.85
N GLN A 383 -47.07 -14.70 1.52
CA GLN A 383 -48.15 -13.75 1.80
C GLN A 383 -48.55 -13.04 0.51
N GLN A 384 -49.66 -13.48 -0.09
CA GLN A 384 -50.30 -12.75 -1.17
C GLN A 384 -51.29 -11.75 -0.57
N MET A 385 -50.92 -10.46 -0.57
CA MET A 385 -51.85 -9.38 -0.27
C MET A 385 -52.69 -9.12 -1.53
N THR A 386 -54.01 -9.25 -1.40
CA THR A 386 -54.91 -8.94 -2.52
C THR A 386 -54.86 -7.44 -2.84
N ALA A 387 -55.08 -7.07 -4.10
CA ALA A 387 -55.14 -5.65 -4.49
C ALA A 387 -56.17 -4.87 -3.65
N LYS A 388 -57.24 -5.55 -3.23
CA LYS A 388 -58.28 -5.01 -2.36
C LYS A 388 -57.77 -4.66 -0.95
N GLU A 389 -57.02 -5.55 -0.30
CA GLU A 389 -56.43 -5.28 1.03
C GLU A 389 -55.38 -4.16 0.98
N ARG A 390 -54.63 -4.06 -0.12
CA ARG A 390 -53.69 -2.95 -0.35
C ARG A 390 -54.42 -1.62 -0.49
N ASP A 391 -55.48 -1.59 -1.28
CA ASP A 391 -56.27 -0.38 -1.55
C ASP A 391 -57.05 0.04 -0.30
N GLU A 392 -57.52 -0.92 0.51
CA GLU A 392 -58.13 -0.68 1.83
C GLU A 392 -57.12 -0.06 2.80
N LEU A 393 -55.89 -0.59 2.90
CA LEU A 393 -54.81 0.02 3.68
C LEU A 393 -54.44 1.42 3.20
N GLN A 394 -54.40 1.67 1.89
CA GLN A 394 -54.16 3.01 1.35
C GLN A 394 -55.30 3.98 1.66
N ALA A 395 -56.54 3.52 1.61
CA ALA A 395 -57.70 4.31 1.99
C ALA A 395 -57.68 4.66 3.48
N GLU A 396 -57.27 3.73 4.33
CA GLU A 396 -57.11 3.93 5.77
C GLU A 396 -56.00 4.95 6.08
N ILE A 397 -54.84 4.84 5.43
CA ILE A 397 -53.75 5.83 5.52
C ILE A 397 -54.20 7.22 5.04
N ALA A 398 -55.00 7.29 3.97
CA ALA A 398 -55.54 8.55 3.46
C ALA A 398 -56.56 9.16 4.43
N HIS A 399 -57.41 8.33 5.04
CA HIS A 399 -58.36 8.75 6.07
C HIS A 399 -57.63 9.34 7.28
N ASP A 400 -56.63 8.65 7.81
CA ASP A 400 -55.85 9.11 8.95
C ASP A 400 -55.13 10.43 8.68
N ARG A 401 -54.56 10.59 7.47
CA ARG A 401 -53.94 11.86 7.06
C ARG A 401 -54.93 13.01 7.05
N ASN A 402 -56.15 12.79 6.57
CA ASN A 402 -57.21 13.80 6.56
C ASN A 402 -57.66 14.16 7.98
N VAL A 403 -57.79 13.16 8.86
CA VAL A 403 -58.11 13.38 10.29
C VAL A 403 -57.00 14.22 10.95
N VAL A 404 -55.74 13.88 10.72
CA VAL A 404 -54.60 14.66 11.25
C VAL A 404 -54.62 16.10 10.75
N ALA A 405 -54.89 16.33 9.45
CA ALA A 405 -54.99 17.67 8.89
C ALA A 405 -56.16 18.48 9.51
N ALA A 406 -57.32 17.86 9.66
CA ALA A 406 -58.48 18.49 10.30
C ALA A 406 -58.21 18.86 11.76
N LYS A 407 -57.54 17.98 12.52
CA LYS A 407 -57.15 18.26 13.91
C LYS A 407 -56.12 19.40 14.00
N ARG A 408 -55.14 19.45 13.08
CA ARG A 408 -54.17 20.57 13.01
C ARG A 408 -54.85 21.91 12.73
N ASN A 409 -55.81 21.95 11.81
CA ASN A 409 -56.55 23.17 11.52
C ASN A 409 -57.40 23.61 12.73
N ALA A 410 -58.03 22.67 13.43
CA ALA A 410 -58.79 22.99 14.65
C ALA A 410 -57.89 23.58 15.75
N ILE A 411 -56.66 23.07 15.91
CA ILE A 411 -55.67 23.64 16.86
C ILE A 411 -55.33 25.08 16.46
N ALA A 412 -55.05 25.34 15.18
CA ALA A 412 -54.71 26.69 14.71
C ALA A 412 -55.86 27.70 14.96
N CYS A 413 -57.12 27.28 14.76
CA CYS A 413 -58.28 28.10 15.09
C CYS A 413 -58.36 28.41 16.60
N LEU A 414 -58.17 27.38 17.44
CA LEU A 414 -58.20 27.54 18.91
C LEU A 414 -57.06 28.41 19.43
N ASP A 415 -55.86 28.33 18.84
CA ASP A 415 -54.73 29.20 19.18
C ASP A 415 -55.05 30.67 18.82
N GLY A 416 -55.70 30.90 17.67
CA GLY A 416 -56.21 32.20 17.28
C GLY A 416 -57.20 32.77 18.31
N GLU A 417 -58.24 32.01 18.65
CA GLU A 417 -59.22 32.39 19.66
C GLU A 417 -58.59 32.65 21.03
N SER A 418 -57.66 31.80 21.47
CA SER A 418 -56.93 31.98 22.74
C SER A 418 -56.15 33.29 22.76
N SER A 419 -55.51 33.66 21.63
CA SER A 419 -54.77 34.93 21.53
C SER A 419 -55.72 36.14 21.63
N ASP A 420 -56.89 36.07 21.00
CA ASP A 420 -57.91 37.12 21.06
C ASP A 420 -58.48 37.27 22.48
N TYR A 421 -58.72 36.17 23.18
CA TYR A 421 -59.13 36.19 24.59
C TYR A 421 -58.05 36.78 25.50
N GLN A 422 -56.77 36.48 25.26
CA GLN A 422 -55.66 37.04 26.04
C GLN A 422 -55.53 38.56 25.83
N ILE A 423 -55.72 39.04 24.60
CA ILE A 423 -55.76 40.48 24.28
C ILE A 423 -56.93 41.14 25.01
N THR A 424 -58.11 40.53 24.98
CA THR A 424 -59.31 41.05 25.63
C THR A 424 -59.15 41.12 27.15
N LEU A 425 -58.61 40.06 27.77
CA LEU A 425 -58.31 40.03 29.20
C LEU A 425 -57.32 41.13 29.59
N SER A 426 -56.27 41.33 28.79
CA SER A 426 -55.27 42.38 29.04
C SER A 426 -55.89 43.78 29.00
N ARG A 427 -56.86 44.02 28.10
CA ARG A 427 -57.61 45.29 28.05
C ARG A 427 -58.48 45.48 29.28
N LEU A 428 -59.20 44.45 29.72
CA LEU A 428 -60.03 44.51 30.93
C LEU A 428 -59.21 44.75 32.20
N ILE A 429 -58.04 44.09 32.34
CA ILE A 429 -57.12 44.33 33.47
C ILE A 429 -56.65 45.80 33.48
N LYS A 430 -56.29 46.34 32.31
CA LYS A 430 -55.89 47.75 32.20
C LYS A 430 -57.02 48.70 32.60
N GLN A 431 -58.26 48.42 32.19
CA GLN A 431 -59.43 49.20 32.60
C GLN A 431 -59.65 49.15 34.12
N LYS A 432 -59.53 47.97 34.74
CA LYS A 432 -59.62 47.80 36.19
C LYS A 432 -58.57 48.65 36.93
N ILE A 433 -57.31 48.61 36.49
CA ILE A 433 -56.22 49.40 37.11
C ILE A 433 -56.53 50.90 37.01
N ASN A 434 -57.01 51.37 35.86
CA ASN A 434 -57.37 52.77 35.68
C ASN A 434 -58.51 53.19 36.63
N LEU A 435 -59.58 52.39 36.76
CA LEU A 435 -60.69 52.69 37.67
C LEU A 435 -60.26 52.72 39.14
N ILE A 436 -59.37 51.81 39.56
CA ILE A 436 -58.80 51.82 40.92
C ILE A 436 -57.98 53.09 41.15
N SER A 437 -57.18 53.50 40.17
CA SER A 437 -56.38 54.74 40.29
C SER A 437 -57.27 56.00 40.39
N GLU A 438 -58.38 56.03 39.65
CA GLU A 438 -59.36 57.12 39.70
C GLU A 438 -60.08 57.16 41.06
N LEU A 439 -60.51 56.01 41.57
CA LEU A 439 -61.12 55.90 42.90
C LEU A 439 -60.17 56.36 44.01
N ASN A 440 -58.92 55.91 43.98
CA ASN A 440 -57.91 56.32 44.97
C ASN A 440 -57.65 57.83 44.93
N THR A 441 -57.65 58.42 43.74
CA THR A 441 -57.51 59.88 43.57
C THR A 441 -58.72 60.62 44.16
N LYS A 442 -59.94 60.12 43.90
CA LYS A 442 -61.18 60.70 44.47
C LYS A 442 -61.22 60.58 46.00
N LEU A 443 -60.84 59.44 46.56
CA LEU A 443 -60.76 59.24 48.01
C LEU A 443 -59.71 60.14 48.66
N TYR A 444 -58.54 60.30 48.03
CA TYR A 444 -57.50 61.22 48.49
C TYR A 444 -58.00 62.67 48.50
N ASN A 445 -58.69 63.10 47.45
CA ASN A 445 -59.28 64.44 47.37
C ASN A 445 -60.38 64.65 48.41
N PHE A 446 -61.25 63.66 48.62
CA PHE A 446 -62.30 63.68 49.63
C PHE A 446 -61.72 63.75 51.05
N SER A 447 -60.67 62.97 51.33
CA SER A 447 -59.95 63.03 52.61
C SER A 447 -59.31 64.38 52.88
N ASN A 448 -58.81 65.07 51.84
CA ASN A 448 -58.26 66.43 51.99
C ASN A 448 -59.35 67.49 52.19
N ALA A 449 -60.56 67.26 51.68
CA ALA A 449 -61.71 68.16 51.85
C ALA A 449 -62.34 68.08 53.25
N ILE A 450 -62.17 66.97 53.97
CA ILE A 450 -62.68 66.78 55.35
C ILE A 450 -61.59 67.17 56.37
N LYS A 451 -61.02 68.38 56.25
CA LYS A 451 -60.36 69.05 57.38
C LYS A 451 -61.42 69.86 58.14
N PRO A 452 -61.62 69.66 59.46
CA PRO A 452 -62.61 70.41 60.20
C PRO A 452 -62.04 71.77 60.65
N ASP A 453 -62.49 72.87 60.03
CA ASP A 453 -62.47 74.22 60.61
C ASP A 453 -63.92 74.59 60.98
N ILE A 454 -64.32 74.31 62.21
CA ILE A 454 -65.57 74.82 62.78
C ILE A 454 -65.28 75.26 64.22
N GLU A 455 -65.04 76.56 64.40
CA GLU A 455 -65.13 77.23 65.69
C GLU A 455 -66.60 77.57 65.97
N PHE A 456 -67.12 77.11 67.11
CA PHE A 456 -68.50 77.37 67.53
C PHE A 456 -68.47 78.22 68.81
N THR A 457 -68.91 79.47 68.74
CA THR A 457 -69.13 80.35 69.89
C THR A 457 -70.63 80.43 70.20
N PRO A 458 -71.09 79.96 71.38
CA PRO A 458 -72.51 80.04 71.75
C PRO A 458 -72.87 81.46 72.20
N ILE A 459 -73.97 82.01 71.68
CA ILE A 459 -74.61 83.22 72.24
C ILE A 459 -75.84 82.79 73.02
N GLU A 460 -75.82 83.00 74.34
CA GLU A 460 -76.98 82.84 75.21
C GLU A 460 -77.76 84.15 75.30
N LEU A 461 -79.04 84.13 74.93
CA LEU A 461 -80.00 85.22 75.20
C LEU A 461 -81.34 84.61 75.66
N SER A 462 -81.65 84.78 76.94
CA SER A 462 -82.99 84.54 77.51
C SER A 462 -83.84 85.81 77.36
N LEU A 463 -84.95 85.73 76.63
CA LEU A 463 -86.00 86.77 76.62
C LEU A 463 -87.36 86.09 76.73
N THR A 464 -88.00 86.22 77.89
CA THR A 464 -89.36 85.74 78.15
C THR A 464 -90.39 86.64 77.43
N CYS A 465 -91.33 86.01 76.73
CA CYS A 465 -92.28 86.64 75.80
C CYS A 465 -93.49 87.28 76.48
N SER A 466 -93.31 88.21 77.41
CA SER A 466 -94.45 88.90 78.05
C SER A 466 -94.59 90.38 77.72
N ASN A 467 -93.66 91.01 76.98
CA ASN A 467 -93.70 92.46 76.76
C ASN A 467 -93.69 92.94 75.28
N TYR A 468 -93.77 92.04 74.27
CA TYR A 468 -93.67 92.45 72.85
C TYR A 468 -94.66 91.71 71.93
N PRO A 469 -95.80 92.30 71.53
CA PRO A 469 -96.75 91.69 70.59
C PRO A 469 -96.19 91.53 69.17
N GLU A 470 -95.17 92.33 68.82
CA GLU A 470 -94.41 92.15 67.57
C GLU A 470 -93.55 90.88 67.61
N LEU A 471 -93.01 90.52 68.79
CA LEU A 471 -92.23 89.31 68.98
C LEU A 471 -93.10 88.05 68.81
N GLU A 472 -94.32 88.06 69.35
CA GLU A 472 -95.29 86.97 69.18
C GLU A 472 -95.67 86.75 67.71
N ARG A 473 -95.87 87.84 66.95
CA ARG A 473 -96.06 87.75 65.50
C ARG A 473 -94.83 87.20 64.79
N THR A 474 -93.62 87.63 65.16
CA THR A 474 -92.39 87.07 64.57
C THR A 474 -92.16 85.62 64.96
N LEU A 475 -92.57 85.19 66.17
CA LEU A 475 -92.48 83.81 66.63
C LEU A 475 -93.47 82.90 65.91
N LEU A 476 -94.72 83.35 65.71
CA LEU A 476 -95.69 82.66 64.85
C LEU A 476 -95.21 82.58 63.40
N ALA A 477 -94.60 83.64 62.87
CA ALA A 477 -93.99 83.62 61.54
C ALA A 477 -92.79 82.65 61.48
N LEU A 478 -91.96 82.60 62.53
CA LEU A 478 -90.85 81.65 62.66
C LEU A 478 -91.36 80.22 62.80
N GLU A 479 -92.44 79.97 63.54
CA GLU A 479 -93.07 78.66 63.68
C GLU A 479 -93.65 78.19 62.35
N GLN A 480 -94.27 79.09 61.58
CA GLN A 480 -94.73 78.82 60.21
C GLN A 480 -93.55 78.53 59.26
N GLN A 481 -92.45 79.29 59.37
CA GLN A 481 -91.23 79.02 58.61
C GLN A 481 -90.59 77.68 59.01
N LEU A 482 -90.57 77.36 60.30
CA LEU A 482 -90.01 76.12 60.83
C LEU A 482 -90.85 74.91 60.39
N THR A 483 -92.18 75.03 60.41
CA THR A 483 -93.08 73.99 59.87
C THR A 483 -92.93 73.82 58.37
N ALA A 484 -92.72 74.91 57.61
CA ALA A 484 -92.40 74.82 56.19
C ALA A 484 -91.05 74.10 55.95
N VAL A 485 -90.01 74.44 56.72
CA VAL A 485 -88.69 73.76 56.65
C VAL A 485 -88.80 72.28 57.04
N PHE A 486 -89.59 71.94 58.05
CA PHE A 486 -89.82 70.54 58.41
C PHE A 486 -90.60 69.77 57.34
N ALA A 487 -91.56 70.41 56.68
CA ALA A 487 -92.27 69.82 55.55
C ALA A 487 -91.32 69.59 54.34
N GLU A 488 -90.44 70.55 54.05
CA GLU A 488 -89.39 70.40 53.02
C GLU A 488 -88.40 69.28 53.37
N TYR A 489 -87.99 69.19 54.64
CA TYR A 489 -87.10 68.12 55.12
C TYR A 489 -87.74 66.73 55.00
N GLN A 490 -89.02 66.60 55.38
CA GLN A 490 -89.76 65.34 55.21
C GLN A 490 -89.92 64.96 53.73
N ALA A 491 -90.22 65.93 52.86
CA ALA A 491 -90.29 65.70 51.42
C ALA A 491 -88.92 65.26 50.85
N LEU A 492 -87.83 65.87 51.32
CA LEU A 492 -86.47 65.50 50.92
C LEU A 492 -86.11 64.07 51.39
N GLN A 493 -86.44 63.72 52.64
CA GLN A 493 -86.24 62.36 53.15
C GLN A 493 -87.02 61.32 52.36
N GLN A 494 -88.28 61.60 52.00
CA GLN A 494 -89.09 60.71 51.16
C GLN A 494 -88.49 60.56 49.75
N ARG A 495 -87.96 61.64 49.18
CA ARG A 495 -87.28 61.59 47.87
C ARG A 495 -86.01 60.74 47.93
N LEU A 496 -85.20 60.89 48.97
CA LEU A 496 -83.97 60.12 49.18
C LEU A 496 -84.26 58.64 49.43
N SER A 497 -85.30 58.31 50.21
CA SER A 497 -85.68 56.92 50.45
C SER A 497 -86.18 56.23 49.18
N GLN A 498 -86.96 56.93 48.35
CA GLN A 498 -87.37 56.43 47.03
C GLN A 498 -86.17 56.21 46.09
N GLN A 499 -85.20 57.12 46.09
CA GLN A 499 -83.97 56.96 45.32
C GLN A 499 -83.14 55.77 45.79
N LYS A 500 -83.04 55.56 47.11
CA LYS A 500 -82.36 54.40 47.69
C LYS A 500 -82.99 53.08 47.23
N VAL A 501 -84.32 52.95 47.32
CA VAL A 501 -85.03 51.73 46.89
C VAL A 501 -84.82 51.47 45.38
N ARG A 502 -84.85 52.52 44.55
CA ARG A 502 -84.56 52.37 43.11
C ARG A 502 -83.13 51.88 42.84
N LEU A 503 -82.14 52.40 43.57
CA LEU A 503 -80.75 51.96 43.43
C LEU A 503 -80.56 50.51 43.92
N GLU A 504 -81.19 50.12 45.03
CA GLU A 504 -81.16 48.74 45.53
C GLU A 504 -81.78 47.76 44.52
N GLN A 505 -82.85 48.16 43.85
CA GLN A 505 -83.48 47.37 42.80
C GLN A 505 -82.57 47.26 41.56
N GLN A 506 -81.96 48.35 41.11
CA GLN A 506 -80.99 48.33 40.00
C GLN A 506 -79.77 47.43 40.30
N VAL A 507 -79.25 47.46 41.53
CA VAL A 507 -78.14 46.58 41.94
C VAL A 507 -78.56 45.11 41.91
N SER A 508 -79.79 44.81 42.36
CA SER A 508 -80.32 43.44 42.35
C SER A 508 -80.54 42.92 40.92
N ASP A 509 -81.06 43.76 40.03
CA ASP A 509 -81.25 43.43 38.61
C ASP A 509 -79.91 43.17 37.91
N GLU A 510 -78.89 43.99 38.17
CA GLU A 510 -77.53 43.77 37.64
C GLU A 510 -76.86 42.52 38.26
N GLN A 511 -77.17 42.17 39.50
CA GLN A 511 -76.68 40.90 40.08
C GLN A 511 -77.28 39.68 39.39
N LEU A 512 -78.56 39.72 39.03
CA LEU A 512 -79.22 38.65 38.27
C LEU A 512 -78.67 38.49 36.85
N THR A 513 -78.10 39.54 36.24
CA THR A 513 -77.44 39.44 34.93
C THR A 513 -76.01 38.93 35.02
N ILE A 514 -75.29 39.20 36.12
CA ILE A 514 -73.90 38.78 36.34
C ILE A 514 -73.78 37.28 36.63
N GLU A 515 -74.66 36.71 37.45
CA GLU A 515 -74.60 35.29 37.85
C GLU A 515 -74.55 34.29 36.65
N PRO A 516 -75.40 34.41 35.61
CA PRO A 516 -75.30 33.53 34.43
C PRO A 516 -74.04 33.76 33.59
N LEU A 517 -73.41 34.94 33.67
CA LEU A 517 -72.12 35.20 33.02
C LEU A 517 -70.97 34.56 33.81
N GLU A 518 -70.99 34.61 35.13
CA GLU A 518 -70.01 33.93 36.00
C GLU A 518 -70.04 32.41 35.79
N THR A 519 -71.24 31.82 35.72
CA THR A 519 -71.37 30.38 35.43
C THR A 519 -70.88 30.00 34.03
N LYS A 520 -71.08 30.86 33.02
CA LYS A 520 -70.52 30.67 31.67
C LYS A 520 -68.99 30.77 31.67
N ILE A 521 -68.43 31.74 32.40
CA ILE A 521 -66.97 31.89 32.55
C ILE A 521 -66.38 30.65 33.23
N ALA A 522 -67.00 30.15 34.32
CA ALA A 522 -66.55 28.95 35.00
C ALA A 522 -66.52 27.73 34.06
N LYS A 523 -67.60 27.49 33.29
CA LYS A 523 -67.67 26.40 32.31
C LYS A 523 -66.62 26.53 31.20
N GLN A 524 -66.38 27.74 30.70
CA GLN A 524 -65.34 27.95 29.70
C GLN A 524 -63.93 27.76 30.29
N THR A 525 -63.71 28.16 31.53
CA THR A 525 -62.43 27.98 32.23
C THR A 525 -62.12 26.49 32.41
N GLU A 526 -63.10 25.69 32.85
CA GLU A 526 -62.96 24.24 32.97
C GLU A 526 -62.66 23.58 31.61
N ARG A 527 -63.38 23.98 30.55
CA ARG A 527 -63.15 23.47 29.20
C ARG A 527 -61.75 23.82 28.67
N LEU A 528 -61.26 25.03 28.97
CA LEU A 528 -59.93 25.48 28.58
C LEU A 528 -58.86 24.64 29.32
N GLN A 529 -59.08 24.34 30.59
CA GLN A 529 -58.19 23.49 31.38
C GLN A 529 -58.14 22.05 30.85
N GLN A 530 -59.28 21.46 30.48
CA GLN A 530 -59.33 20.14 29.84
C GLN A 530 -58.60 20.12 28.48
N LEU A 531 -58.74 21.19 27.69
CA LEU A 531 -58.02 21.32 26.41
C LEU A 531 -56.51 21.48 26.61
N GLN A 532 -56.08 22.21 27.65
CA GLN A 532 -54.65 22.33 28.01
C GLN A 532 -54.07 20.97 28.39
N GLN A 533 -54.77 20.18 29.22
CA GLN A 533 -54.32 18.82 29.58
C GLN A 533 -54.22 17.90 28.35
N ARG A 534 -55.20 17.96 27.44
CA ARG A 534 -55.15 17.21 26.17
C ARG A 534 -53.97 17.64 25.31
N ARG A 535 -53.70 18.95 25.20
CA ARG A 535 -52.54 19.49 24.48
C ARG A 535 -51.24 18.96 25.07
N GLU A 536 -51.07 18.99 26.39
CA GLU A 536 -49.87 18.46 27.05
C GLU A 536 -49.66 16.96 26.80
N THR A 537 -50.75 16.19 26.72
CA THR A 537 -50.70 14.76 26.42
C THR A 537 -50.24 14.54 24.98
N VAL A 538 -50.82 15.26 24.01
CA VAL A 538 -50.42 15.18 22.60
C VAL A 538 -48.99 15.65 22.38
N VAL A 539 -48.53 16.68 23.10
CA VAL A 539 -47.14 17.15 23.05
C VAL A 539 -46.19 16.06 23.53
N ARG A 540 -46.51 15.37 24.63
CA ARG A 540 -45.70 14.24 25.13
C ARG A 540 -45.64 13.09 24.11
N GLU A 541 -46.76 12.74 23.49
CA GLU A 541 -46.80 11.71 22.44
C GLU A 541 -45.97 12.10 21.20
N LEU A 542 -45.99 13.37 20.80
CA LEU A 542 -45.19 13.88 19.69
C LEU A 542 -43.69 13.87 20.00
N VAL A 543 -43.28 14.22 21.23
CA VAL A 543 -41.87 14.12 21.65
C VAL A 543 -41.41 12.66 21.57
N ALA A 544 -42.19 11.72 22.11
CA ALA A 544 -41.87 10.29 22.05
C ALA A 544 -41.86 9.73 20.61
N LEU A 545 -42.66 10.28 19.69
CA LEU A 545 -42.58 9.94 18.27
C LEU A 545 -41.33 10.53 17.61
N GLY A 546 -40.95 11.76 17.97
CA GLY A 546 -39.73 12.41 17.48
C GLY A 546 -38.46 11.68 17.93
N GLU A 547 -38.41 11.24 19.19
CA GLU A 547 -37.32 10.42 19.73
C GLU A 547 -37.21 9.08 18.97
N ARG A 548 -38.32 8.36 18.77
CA ARG A 548 -38.35 7.13 17.97
C ARG A 548 -37.92 7.33 16.52
N ALA A 549 -38.28 8.46 15.91
CA ALA A 549 -37.86 8.79 14.54
C ALA A 549 -36.35 9.08 14.48
N ASN A 550 -35.81 9.81 15.46
CA ASN A 550 -34.37 10.05 15.57
C ASN A 550 -33.59 8.75 15.79
N GLU A 551 -34.07 7.87 16.67
CA GLU A 551 -33.47 6.55 16.89
C GLU A 551 -33.41 5.75 15.59
N ARG A 552 -34.50 5.71 14.80
CA ARG A 552 -34.50 5.07 13.47
C ARG A 552 -33.49 5.72 12.51
N GLY A 553 -33.39 7.05 12.49
CA GLY A 553 -32.40 7.75 11.69
C GLY A 553 -30.96 7.38 12.07
N THR A 554 -30.66 7.26 13.36
CA THR A 554 -29.34 6.82 13.84
C THR A 554 -29.05 5.36 13.51
N LEU A 555 -30.07 4.49 13.56
CA LEU A 555 -29.95 3.09 13.16
C LEU A 555 -29.68 2.98 11.66
N GLU A 556 -30.40 3.72 10.82
CA GLU A 556 -30.15 3.75 9.36
C GLU A 556 -28.76 4.25 9.02
N GLN A 557 -28.24 5.27 9.73
CA GLN A 557 -26.85 5.72 9.57
C GLN A 557 -25.86 4.61 9.95
N ARG A 558 -26.07 3.93 11.09
CA ARG A 558 -25.23 2.79 11.50
C ARG A 558 -25.30 1.64 10.51
N THR A 559 -26.47 1.35 9.93
CA THR A 559 -26.61 0.31 8.90
C THR A 559 -25.79 0.68 7.67
N LYS A 560 -25.87 1.93 7.18
CA LYS A 560 -25.05 2.40 6.06
C LYS A 560 -23.55 2.36 6.35
N GLU A 561 -23.12 2.71 7.56
CA GLU A 561 -21.73 2.60 7.98
C GLU A 561 -21.26 1.14 8.03
N LEU A 562 -22.11 0.22 8.52
CA LEU A 562 -21.80 -1.21 8.53
C LEU A 562 -21.74 -1.78 7.11
N ASP A 563 -22.65 -1.39 6.23
CA ASP A 563 -22.63 -1.81 4.81
C ASP A 563 -21.34 -1.35 4.12
N GLN A 564 -20.90 -0.11 4.35
CA GLN A 564 -19.62 0.39 3.83
C GLN A 564 -18.42 -0.39 4.39
N ARG A 565 -18.45 -0.76 5.68
CA ARG A 565 -17.38 -1.59 6.28
C ARG A 565 -17.36 -3.00 5.72
N ILE A 566 -18.54 -3.59 5.46
CA ILE A 566 -18.66 -4.90 4.81
C ILE A 566 -18.07 -4.82 3.40
N GLU A 567 -18.40 -3.78 2.64
CA GLU A 567 -17.88 -3.58 1.28
C GLU A 567 -16.36 -3.43 1.27
N GLN A 568 -15.79 -2.62 2.18
CA GLN A 568 -14.34 -2.50 2.37
C GLN A 568 -13.70 -3.84 2.79
N ALA A 569 -14.33 -4.60 3.68
CA ALA A 569 -13.83 -5.91 4.09
C ALA A 569 -13.87 -6.91 2.93
N MET A 570 -14.89 -6.88 2.07
CA MET A 570 -14.95 -7.72 0.86
C MET A 570 -13.84 -7.35 -0.12
N GLU A 571 -13.57 -6.07 -0.36
CA GLU A 571 -12.46 -5.62 -1.20
C GLU A 571 -11.11 -6.07 -0.65
N GLN A 572 -10.90 -5.93 0.67
CA GLN A 572 -9.69 -6.42 1.35
C GLN A 572 -9.56 -7.94 1.24
N MET A 573 -10.64 -8.70 1.44
CA MET A 573 -10.63 -10.15 1.28
C MET A 573 -10.33 -10.57 -0.16
N ALA A 574 -10.86 -9.85 -1.15
CA ALA A 574 -10.53 -10.10 -2.56
C ALA A 574 -9.05 -9.81 -2.87
N SER A 575 -8.50 -8.73 -2.31
CA SER A 575 -7.07 -8.40 -2.41
C SER A 575 -6.19 -9.45 -1.73
N ASN A 576 -6.52 -9.82 -0.50
CA ASN A 576 -5.82 -10.86 0.27
C ASN A 576 -5.88 -12.21 -0.45
N ARG A 577 -7.02 -12.57 -1.05
CA ARG A 577 -7.15 -13.80 -1.84
C ARG A 577 -6.21 -13.80 -3.04
N LYS A 578 -6.06 -12.67 -3.76
CA LYS A 578 -5.07 -12.52 -4.83
C LYS A 578 -3.64 -12.64 -4.30
N ALA A 579 -3.34 -12.04 -3.14
CA ALA A 579 -2.03 -12.12 -2.52
C ALA A 579 -1.68 -13.55 -2.06
N ILE A 580 -2.65 -14.28 -1.49
CA ILE A 580 -2.48 -15.69 -1.12
C ILE A 580 -2.18 -16.54 -2.35
N VAL A 581 -2.93 -16.37 -3.45
CA VAL A 581 -2.68 -17.09 -4.71
C VAL A 581 -1.26 -16.82 -5.22
N LYS A 582 -0.82 -15.56 -5.17
CA LYS A 582 0.55 -15.18 -5.54
C LYS A 582 1.59 -15.83 -4.62
N LEU A 583 1.41 -15.77 -3.30
CA LEU A 583 2.33 -16.38 -2.33
C LEU A 583 2.38 -17.90 -2.47
N THR A 584 1.27 -18.57 -2.80
CA THR A 584 1.28 -20.01 -3.08
C THR A 584 2.05 -20.35 -4.34
N TYR A 585 1.96 -19.52 -5.38
CA TYR A 585 2.74 -19.66 -6.60
C TYR A 585 4.24 -19.43 -6.31
N ASP A 586 4.59 -18.34 -5.64
CA ASP A 586 5.97 -18.01 -5.27
C ASP A 586 6.58 -19.11 -4.37
N LYS A 587 5.80 -19.67 -3.44
CA LYS A 587 6.21 -20.81 -2.61
C LYS A 587 6.49 -22.06 -3.45
N GLN A 588 5.62 -22.39 -4.40
CA GLN A 588 5.84 -23.54 -5.29
C GLN A 588 7.12 -23.38 -6.10
N GLN A 589 7.32 -22.21 -6.70
CA GLN A 589 8.52 -21.90 -7.47
C GLN A 589 9.79 -22.00 -6.61
N LEU A 590 9.76 -21.46 -5.39
CA LEU A 590 10.91 -21.51 -4.48
C LEU A 590 11.22 -22.94 -4.00
N MET A 591 10.19 -23.79 -3.85
CA MET A 591 10.38 -25.21 -3.56
C MET A 591 10.97 -25.98 -4.74
N GLU A 592 10.54 -25.69 -5.98
CA GLU A 592 11.13 -26.26 -7.20
C GLU A 592 12.60 -25.87 -7.33
N ASP A 593 12.92 -24.57 -7.20
CA ASP A 593 14.29 -24.06 -7.23
C ASP A 593 15.17 -24.65 -6.10
N GLY A 594 14.57 -24.91 -4.94
CA GLY A 594 15.24 -25.56 -3.81
C GLY A 594 15.54 -27.04 -4.08
N LEU A 595 14.57 -27.78 -4.63
CA LEU A 595 14.73 -29.18 -5.03
C LEU A 595 15.78 -29.34 -6.13
N GLU A 596 15.81 -28.43 -7.10
CA GLU A 596 16.76 -28.44 -8.20
C GLU A 596 18.19 -28.17 -7.70
N ARG A 597 18.37 -27.22 -6.78
CA ARG A 597 19.66 -27.01 -6.09
C ARG A 597 20.10 -28.23 -5.28
N CYS A 598 19.18 -28.90 -4.59
CA CYS A 598 19.49 -30.14 -3.87
C CYS A 598 19.88 -31.28 -4.82
N ARG A 599 19.23 -31.40 -5.99
CA ARG A 599 19.61 -32.38 -7.03
C ARG A 599 21.02 -32.12 -7.55
N GLN A 600 21.32 -30.87 -7.92
CA GLN A 600 22.65 -30.48 -8.39
C GLN A 600 23.73 -30.76 -7.34
N ALA A 601 23.50 -30.40 -6.07
CA ALA A 601 24.46 -30.68 -5.00
C ALA A 601 24.65 -32.19 -4.74
N LEU A 602 23.60 -33.00 -4.95
CA LEU A 602 23.68 -34.46 -4.83
C LEU A 602 24.45 -35.09 -6.00
N GLU A 603 24.24 -34.61 -7.22
CA GLU A 603 25.01 -35.01 -8.41
C GLU A 603 26.50 -34.66 -8.25
N GLU A 604 26.81 -33.45 -7.80
CA GLU A 604 28.19 -33.04 -7.50
C GLU A 604 28.86 -33.93 -6.43
N ARG A 605 28.11 -34.31 -5.39
CA ARG A 605 28.63 -35.21 -4.34
C ARG A 605 28.81 -36.63 -4.83
N HIS A 606 27.91 -37.14 -5.67
CA HIS A 606 28.08 -38.45 -6.30
C HIS A 606 29.29 -38.47 -7.22
N GLN A 607 29.52 -37.40 -8.00
CA GLN A 607 30.70 -37.28 -8.84
C GLN A 607 31.98 -37.30 -7.99
N LYS A 608 32.05 -36.47 -6.93
CA LYS A 608 33.19 -36.46 -6.00
C LYS A 608 33.42 -37.82 -5.32
N LEU A 609 32.35 -38.54 -4.97
CA LEU A 609 32.45 -39.89 -4.39
C LEU A 609 32.94 -40.92 -5.41
N ALA A 610 32.55 -40.82 -6.68
CA ALA A 610 33.08 -41.67 -7.75
C ALA A 610 34.58 -41.42 -7.94
N ASP A 611 34.99 -40.15 -8.01
CA ASP A 611 36.39 -39.76 -8.15
C ASP A 611 37.24 -40.25 -6.95
N LEU A 612 36.72 -40.13 -5.72
CA LEU A 612 37.40 -40.64 -4.52
C LEU A 612 37.46 -42.16 -4.48
N ARG A 613 36.43 -42.87 -4.95
CA ARG A 613 36.46 -44.35 -5.05
C ARG A 613 37.51 -44.81 -6.04
N GLU A 614 37.60 -44.16 -7.19
CA GLU A 614 38.64 -44.45 -8.19
C GLU A 614 40.05 -44.22 -7.61
N GLN A 615 40.23 -43.17 -6.81
CA GLN A 615 41.49 -42.92 -6.09
C GLN A 615 41.78 -44.00 -5.04
N VAL A 616 40.78 -44.45 -4.27
CA VAL A 616 40.96 -45.52 -3.27
C VAL A 616 41.27 -46.84 -3.95
N ASP A 617 40.54 -47.22 -5.01
CA ASP A 617 40.79 -48.43 -5.79
C ASP A 617 42.20 -48.39 -6.42
N GLY A 618 42.66 -47.22 -6.86
CA GLY A 618 44.03 -46.99 -7.32
C GLY A 618 45.07 -47.16 -6.20
N CYS A 619 44.81 -46.62 -5.00
CA CYS A 619 45.68 -46.80 -3.83
C CYS A 619 45.74 -48.27 -3.37
N GLU A 620 44.61 -48.98 -3.41
CA GLU A 620 44.53 -50.40 -3.08
C GLU A 620 45.28 -51.26 -4.10
N ALA A 621 45.20 -50.94 -5.39
CA ALA A 621 46.00 -51.59 -6.42
C ALA A 621 47.51 -51.37 -6.21
N ILE A 622 47.92 -50.16 -5.81
CA ILE A 622 49.31 -49.83 -5.47
C ILE A 622 49.76 -50.57 -4.20
N MET A 623 48.94 -50.59 -3.14
CA MET A 623 49.23 -51.35 -1.93
C MET A 623 49.37 -52.84 -2.21
N LYS A 624 48.53 -53.40 -3.09
CA LYS A 624 48.63 -54.79 -3.53
C LYS A 624 49.91 -55.07 -4.32
N GLN A 625 50.33 -54.14 -5.19
CA GLN A 625 51.63 -54.22 -5.86
C GLN A 625 52.81 -54.14 -4.88
N ILE A 626 52.73 -53.32 -3.84
CA ILE A 626 53.78 -53.22 -2.80
C ILE A 626 53.85 -54.51 -1.98
N VAL A 627 52.71 -55.08 -1.61
CA VAL A 627 52.65 -56.38 -0.89
C VAL A 627 53.20 -57.51 -1.76
N ASP A 628 52.89 -57.54 -3.06
CA ASP A 628 53.42 -58.53 -4.00
C ASP A 628 54.93 -58.36 -4.25
N VAL A 629 55.47 -57.14 -4.18
CA VAL A 629 56.91 -56.85 -4.27
C VAL A 629 57.63 -57.24 -2.98
N CYS A 630 57.05 -56.97 -1.80
CA CYS A 630 57.60 -57.40 -0.51
C CYS A 630 57.53 -58.92 -0.28
N ALA A 631 56.56 -59.61 -0.88
CA ALA A 631 56.49 -61.07 -0.84
C ALA A 631 57.59 -61.73 -1.70
N LYS A 632 58.00 -61.10 -2.80
CA LYS A 632 59.06 -61.61 -3.68
C LYS A 632 60.48 -61.37 -3.17
N SER A 633 60.68 -60.44 -2.24
CA SER A 633 61.99 -60.19 -1.61
C SER A 633 62.30 -61.09 -0.41
N ASN A 634 61.37 -61.97 0.01
CA ASN A 634 61.54 -62.93 1.11
C ASN A 634 61.71 -64.40 0.64
N GLU A 635 61.88 -64.66 -0.66
CA GLU A 635 62.09 -66.03 -1.21
C GLU A 635 63.53 -66.31 -1.72
N GLU A 636 64.54 -65.54 -1.29
CA GLU A 636 65.95 -65.90 -1.52
C GLU A 636 66.70 -66.13 -0.20
N GLU A 637 66.47 -67.26 0.45
CA GLU A 637 67.51 -67.95 1.22
C GLU A 637 67.21 -69.46 1.27
N PRO A 638 68.07 -70.34 0.72
CA PRO A 638 67.81 -71.78 0.62
C PRO A 638 68.19 -72.50 1.92
N PRO A 639 67.57 -73.66 2.22
CA PRO A 639 67.83 -74.40 3.44
C PRO A 639 69.07 -75.28 3.29
N CYS A 640 69.97 -75.22 4.27
CA CYS A 640 70.95 -76.26 4.59
C CYS A 640 71.10 -76.37 6.11
#